data_AF-A0AA40ZVR0-F1
#
_entry.id   AF-A0AA40ZVR0-F1
#
_cell.length_a   1.000
_cell.length_b   1.000
_cell.length_c   1.000
_cell.angle_alpha   90.00
_cell.angle_beta   90.00
_cell.angle_gamma   90.00
#
_symmetry.space_group_name_H-M   'P 1'
#
loop_
_entity.id
_entity.type
_entity.pdbx_description
1 polymer ?
#
loop_
_entity_poly.entity_id
_entity_poly.type
_entity_poly.pdbx_seq_one_letter_code
_entity_poly.pdbx_strand_id
1 'polypeptide(L)'
;MAKALKIAAIGLAVAGLAITGVGIGAGLSLATATTFGVAGISASALFVASGALSLAAGALQKTPSIPSSQEDRLTATINPRAPRATVYGQTAMATDVRYEEWSGADQDYCDWIIALASHRIDGVEEIWLNTELAWSASRGVTSKFAGYFSVPNIVLEGSPANAFTFASGKWNGRLTGCAYLRARFKVTGNGKKATSPFSSGVPTRITIIGRGMRLYDPRRDSTVPGGNGPMRADDQSTWRYTADDGAVIGENLALHALADTLGWRIRNPSTGEMKLAVGSGVPARRLNLASWIEAANLADEAVNRSAGGTEPRYHGAVVLSEAMAPKERLDTICAACNGRFRDTGGKLSFAISHNDLATAALDDGLLDDDVVGPFTWNPDAALDAVPNVVRGKYVDATTASLYQMLDYPDVRLPSLDGQDREFTLDLAAVESPSQAQRIAKQVLQRKQYQREFTAPFDIRAWKYGVGDIVPFTFAPLSFERKLFRVKEQEIGQGGVCNMTLTVESPDIYAWDRDDSAPVQPAEANAYDASKNPLILAIGEASTTANWSAVADDNGMRPDDNATVGGTIGVDIKNPAGEILAPVDVLNSALVLRADGTLVATIGNTTRPLGKLNLIDLGAASDQARRQLETDLASLSAAVAQLATGQTIVQNVFRDAGLYTDPASGIAKLFAIENRAEQISKLSVTLNAALASIDLKATVNYVDQAILQAKLDGSDVDLSSIFVRLTSAETSISGLQASIQLKADATVVTGLQGSVTSINQSLDALNALVSTKASQTVVDGMGARLTLAEQTLDAFDGASISSAVTASRRAPADNDVAGANSILAALTGWDTGNMALAAVAAAKTELTAKTDSNTSAIASLSLQLGVQIGAVSAQVSSEQSARINGDQAIASDLATYKVAVGNSLASVNNALVVQADKLTAMTGRLNNYDASLGTLSGRISDEHSAWVAGDQAGAQALSSYKAQTDNALAQANQRIGVVSDSLSTVSSSVTSLSTTVGGNTAALTAYGQSIDGLLLRYGVEFNSNGAVTGFALNSGAGRTDAVFVVDNFKIAKAGSSGATVVFSIADDGAVEMPNVRVKRIAAGVVDTDQIVGNAVSDTTAQDFTGASANGALGNFVNITTFDVKTTKPTDRVLLMVSSVLNANAEATSGTVTSTRLNLRLIRSDGTVIRNPYTALSESSSGAYGPVTLIDTDVPGGVGTYTYQLQGSVSKTGGSGTQGATISVIDGTFVATVLKR
;
A
#
# COMPACT_ATOMS: atom_id res chain seq x y z
N MET A 1 35.81 24.06 -23.53
CA MET A 1 35.51 24.74 -24.80
C MET A 1 35.95 23.83 -25.95
N ALA A 2 35.24 23.66 -27.08
CA ALA A 2 33.86 24.01 -27.42
C ALA A 2 33.44 23.34 -28.76
N LYS A 3 32.14 23.00 -28.93
CA LYS A 3 31.45 22.69 -30.22
C LYS A 3 31.94 21.42 -30.97
N ALA A 4 31.20 20.75 -31.87
CA ALA A 4 29.75 20.66 -32.20
C ALA A 4 29.54 19.40 -33.11
N LEU A 5 28.54 18.54 -32.88
CA LEU A 5 27.21 18.47 -33.57
C LEU A 5 27.17 17.77 -34.96
N LYS A 6 26.13 16.94 -35.16
CA LYS A 6 25.67 16.19 -36.38
C LYS A 6 26.32 14.81 -36.59
N ILE A 7 25.65 13.66 -36.81
CA ILE A 7 24.30 13.22 -37.31
C ILE A 7 24.32 12.67 -38.75
N ALA A 8 23.56 11.59 -38.98
CA ALA A 8 23.23 10.87 -40.24
C ALA A 8 24.21 9.74 -40.68
N ALA A 9 23.76 8.57 -41.19
CA ALA A 9 22.40 7.98 -41.14
C ALA A 9 22.38 6.44 -41.36
N ILE A 10 21.42 5.80 -40.68
CA ILE A 10 20.61 4.60 -40.98
C ILE A 10 20.97 3.77 -42.24
N GLY A 11 21.07 2.44 -42.06
CA GLY A 11 20.93 1.44 -43.13
C GLY A 11 20.34 0.13 -42.58
N LEU A 12 19.14 -0.26 -43.04
CA LEU A 12 18.43 -1.48 -42.66
C LEU A 12 18.78 -2.65 -43.60
N ALA A 13 18.89 -3.87 -43.05
CA ALA A 13 18.85 -5.12 -43.80
C ALA A 13 18.24 -6.24 -42.93
N VAL A 14 17.42 -7.11 -43.53
CA VAL A 14 16.65 -8.18 -42.87
C VAL A 14 16.65 -9.43 -43.75
N ALA A 15 16.48 -10.61 -43.11
CA ALA A 15 16.10 -11.92 -43.65
C ALA A 15 17.19 -12.94 -44.05
N GLY A 16 16.98 -14.19 -43.61
CA GLY A 16 17.57 -15.43 -44.15
C GLY A 16 18.93 -15.85 -43.57
N LEU A 17 19.28 -17.14 -43.51
CA LEU A 17 18.47 -18.35 -43.68
C LEU A 17 19.23 -19.61 -43.16
N ALA A 18 18.46 -20.67 -42.86
CA ALA A 18 18.78 -22.10 -43.02
C ALA A 18 19.61 -22.86 -41.97
N ILE A 19 19.37 -24.18 -41.96
CA ILE A 19 19.95 -25.21 -41.08
C ILE A 19 20.66 -26.26 -41.94
N THR A 20 21.95 -26.49 -41.68
CA THR A 20 22.74 -27.71 -41.97
C THR A 20 24.01 -27.65 -41.10
N GLY A 21 24.69 -28.73 -40.70
CA GLY A 21 24.39 -30.16 -40.86
C GLY A 21 25.67 -31.00 -40.65
N VAL A 22 25.74 -31.77 -39.56
CA VAL A 22 26.71 -32.84 -39.19
C VAL A 22 28.15 -32.79 -39.76
N GLY A 23 29.15 -32.67 -38.89
CA GLY A 23 30.56 -32.96 -39.22
C GLY A 23 31.43 -33.19 -37.98
N ILE A 24 32.19 -34.30 -37.95
CA ILE A 24 33.11 -34.67 -36.87
C ILE A 24 34.56 -34.47 -37.33
N GLY A 25 35.41 -33.88 -36.47
CA GLY A 25 36.83 -34.22 -36.44
C GLY A 25 37.86 -33.08 -36.38
N ALA A 26 38.86 -33.29 -35.52
CA ALA A 26 40.19 -32.64 -35.47
C ALA A 26 40.25 -31.11 -35.28
N GLY A 27 40.97 -30.67 -34.24
CA GLY A 27 41.26 -29.27 -33.98
C GLY A 27 42.57 -28.77 -34.60
N LEU A 28 42.69 -27.44 -34.71
CA LEU A 28 43.95 -26.76 -34.99
C LEU A 28 44.05 -25.49 -34.13
N SER A 29 45.11 -25.39 -33.35
CA SER A 29 45.37 -24.24 -32.48
C SER A 29 46.05 -23.09 -33.23
N LEU A 30 45.60 -21.85 -33.03
CA LEU A 30 46.47 -20.69 -33.21
C LEU A 30 46.15 -19.60 -32.18
N ALA A 31 47.19 -19.05 -31.54
CA ALA A 31 47.11 -17.86 -30.70
C ALA A 31 46.99 -16.61 -31.61
N THR A 32 46.52 -15.44 -31.17
CA THR A 32 47.17 -14.60 -30.14
C THR A 32 46.21 -13.49 -29.69
N ALA A 33 46.37 -13.00 -28.46
CA ALA A 33 45.54 -11.93 -27.91
C ALA A 33 45.81 -10.53 -28.53
N THR A 34 44.76 -9.72 -28.61
CA THR A 34 44.88 -8.26 -28.48
C THR A 34 43.86 -7.76 -27.45
N THR A 35 44.31 -6.94 -26.50
CA THR A 35 43.51 -6.48 -25.37
C THR A 35 42.98 -5.06 -25.59
N PHE A 36 41.67 -4.93 -25.64
CA PHE A 36 40.93 -3.74 -25.23
C PHE A 36 39.83 -4.20 -24.27
N GLY A 37 39.56 -3.58 -23.13
CA GLY A 37 40.17 -2.38 -22.55
C GLY A 37 39.15 -1.77 -21.60
N VAL A 38 39.25 -2.08 -20.30
CA VAL A 38 38.19 -1.76 -19.33
C VAL A 38 38.05 -0.23 -19.17
N ALA A 39 36.93 0.30 -19.63
CA ALA A 39 36.43 1.64 -19.33
C ALA A 39 35.08 1.50 -18.64
N GLY A 40 34.89 2.17 -17.50
CA GLY A 40 33.69 2.01 -16.68
C GLY A 40 32.45 2.63 -17.31
N ILE A 41 31.38 1.86 -17.46
CA ILE A 41 30.06 2.37 -17.87
C ILE A 41 29.40 3.01 -16.65
N SER A 42 29.60 4.33 -16.50
CA SER A 42 28.83 5.15 -15.57
C SER A 42 27.46 5.47 -16.17
N ALA A 43 26.42 5.50 -15.33
CA ALA A 43 25.04 5.57 -15.79
C ALA A 43 24.67 6.94 -16.41
N SER A 44 24.59 7.01 -17.74
CA SER A 44 23.65 7.87 -18.49
C SER A 44 23.69 7.58 -20.00
N ALA A 45 22.58 7.85 -20.69
CA ALA A 45 22.44 7.92 -22.15
C ALA A 45 22.46 6.62 -22.99
N LEU A 46 21.35 5.86 -22.94
CA LEU A 46 20.70 5.39 -24.18
C LEU A 46 19.18 5.25 -23.99
N PHE A 47 18.41 6.29 -24.35
CA PHE A 47 16.95 6.30 -24.23
C PHE A 47 16.29 7.19 -25.30
N VAL A 48 15.87 6.59 -26.43
CA VAL A 48 14.93 7.04 -27.49
C VAL A 48 14.80 5.81 -28.43
N ALA A 49 13.64 5.26 -28.80
CA ALA A 49 12.24 5.58 -28.47
C ALA A 49 11.42 4.28 -28.31
N SER A 50 10.13 4.44 -27.99
CA SER A 50 9.13 3.39 -27.83
C SER A 50 9.07 2.38 -28.99
N GLY A 51 9.33 1.11 -28.68
CA GLY A 51 9.04 -0.04 -29.52
C GLY A 51 9.23 -1.31 -28.69
N ALA A 52 8.17 -2.11 -28.53
CA ALA A 52 8.18 -3.28 -27.65
C ALA A 52 9.00 -4.43 -28.26
N LEU A 53 10.32 -4.37 -28.12
CA LEU A 53 11.21 -5.44 -28.54
C LEU A 53 11.34 -6.49 -27.42
N SER A 54 10.34 -7.35 -27.31
CA SER A 54 10.32 -8.51 -26.42
C SER A 54 11.31 -9.59 -26.91
N LEU A 55 12.61 -9.32 -26.80
CA LEU A 55 13.64 -10.35 -26.90
C LEU A 55 13.46 -11.29 -25.70
N ALA A 56 12.99 -12.51 -25.98
CA ALA A 56 12.60 -13.46 -24.95
C ALA A 56 13.76 -13.77 -23.97
N ALA A 57 13.64 -13.28 -22.74
CA ALA A 57 14.60 -13.49 -21.66
C ALA A 57 14.51 -14.91 -21.06
N GLY A 58 14.56 -15.94 -21.91
CA GLY A 58 14.88 -17.31 -21.48
C GLY A 58 16.29 -17.42 -20.89
N ALA A 59 17.16 -16.45 -21.21
CA ALA A 59 18.55 -16.36 -20.79
C ALA A 59 18.75 -15.61 -19.45
N LEU A 60 18.26 -16.19 -18.34
CA LEU A 60 18.78 -15.84 -17.00
C LEU A 60 19.17 -17.06 -16.15
N GLN A 61 18.62 -18.24 -16.47
CA GLN A 61 19.27 -19.51 -16.21
C GLN A 61 19.83 -20.03 -17.54
N LYS A 62 21.03 -19.54 -17.93
CA LYS A 62 21.84 -20.20 -18.96
C LYS A 62 21.98 -21.66 -18.52
N THR A 63 21.66 -22.63 -19.38
CA THR A 63 21.82 -24.05 -19.04
C THR A 63 23.22 -24.26 -18.46
N PRO A 64 23.34 -24.78 -17.22
CA PRO A 64 24.64 -24.99 -16.59
C PRO A 64 25.46 -25.92 -17.48
N SER A 65 26.59 -25.42 -18.00
CA SER A 65 27.56 -26.27 -18.67
C SER A 65 28.25 -27.13 -17.62
N ILE A 66 28.43 -28.40 -17.92
CA ILE A 66 29.38 -29.25 -17.20
C ILE A 66 30.75 -28.55 -17.22
N PRO A 67 31.41 -28.34 -16.06
CA PRO A 67 32.79 -27.86 -16.01
C PRO A 67 33.73 -28.92 -16.60
N SER A 68 34.69 -28.53 -17.46
CA SER A 68 35.67 -29.52 -17.97
C SER A 68 36.46 -30.16 -16.82
N SER A 69 36.76 -29.38 -15.76
CA SER A 69 37.38 -29.89 -14.53
C SER A 69 36.56 -30.95 -13.79
N GLN A 70 35.26 -31.07 -14.06
CA GLN A 70 34.40 -32.11 -13.50
C GLN A 70 34.47 -33.41 -14.35
N GLU A 71 34.73 -33.33 -15.65
CA GLU A 71 34.95 -34.48 -16.54
C GLU A 71 36.41 -34.98 -16.46
N ASP A 72 37.37 -34.06 -16.54
CA ASP A 72 38.81 -34.33 -16.55
C ASP A 72 39.29 -35.04 -15.26
N ARG A 73 38.59 -34.89 -14.13
CA ARG A 73 38.97 -35.40 -12.79
C ARG A 73 39.04 -36.92 -12.64
N LEU A 74 38.61 -37.66 -13.66
CA LEU A 74 38.69 -39.12 -13.70
C LEU A 74 39.86 -39.63 -14.56
N THR A 75 40.61 -38.73 -15.21
CA THR A 75 41.70 -39.05 -16.15
C THR A 75 42.98 -38.33 -15.73
N ALA A 76 43.94 -39.07 -15.19
CA ALA A 76 45.24 -38.54 -14.82
C ALA A 76 46.02 -38.10 -16.07
N THR A 77 46.30 -36.79 -16.15
CA THR A 77 46.97 -36.16 -17.29
C THR A 77 48.17 -35.35 -16.82
N ILE A 78 49.32 -35.50 -17.49
CA ILE A 78 50.55 -34.76 -17.18
C ILE A 78 50.41 -33.32 -17.70
N ASN A 79 49.96 -32.42 -16.82
CA ASN A 79 49.81 -31.00 -17.12
C ASN A 79 50.37 -30.12 -15.98
N PRO A 80 51.68 -29.81 -15.99
CA PRO A 80 52.30 -28.92 -15.01
C PRO A 80 51.62 -27.54 -14.92
N ARG A 81 51.01 -27.07 -16.01
CA ARG A 81 50.35 -25.76 -16.17
C ARG A 81 48.82 -25.81 -16.11
N ALA A 82 48.22 -26.90 -15.65
CA ALA A 82 46.77 -26.96 -15.44
C ALA A 82 46.31 -25.78 -14.55
N PRO A 83 45.11 -25.23 -14.75
CA PRO A 83 44.53 -24.20 -13.89
C PRO A 83 44.51 -24.60 -12.41
N ARG A 84 44.13 -23.67 -11.53
CA ARG A 84 43.79 -24.04 -10.16
C ARG A 84 42.40 -24.69 -10.14
N ALA A 85 42.26 -25.79 -9.42
CA ALA A 85 40.99 -26.46 -9.16
C ALA A 85 40.60 -26.31 -7.69
N THR A 86 39.29 -26.16 -7.45
CA THR A 86 38.65 -26.00 -6.15
C THR A 86 37.62 -27.12 -5.97
N VAL A 87 37.72 -27.88 -4.88
CA VAL A 87 36.96 -29.09 -4.62
C VAL A 87 36.03 -28.88 -3.42
N TYR A 88 34.73 -29.04 -3.61
CA TYR A 88 33.71 -29.00 -2.57
C TYR A 88 33.03 -30.37 -2.40
N GLY A 89 32.46 -30.67 -1.23
CA GLY A 89 31.81 -31.96 -0.94
C GLY A 89 32.75 -33.16 -0.86
N GLN A 90 32.21 -34.39 -0.94
CA GLN A 90 32.95 -35.66 -0.93
C GLN A 90 32.93 -36.26 -2.34
N THR A 91 33.92 -35.94 -3.17
CA THR A 91 33.94 -36.33 -4.59
C THR A 91 35.31 -36.85 -5.02
N ALA A 92 35.37 -37.48 -6.19
CA ALA A 92 36.59 -37.57 -6.98
C ALA A 92 37.24 -36.17 -7.14
N MET A 93 38.44 -36.02 -6.59
CA MET A 93 39.30 -34.82 -6.65
C MET A 93 40.01 -34.72 -8.00
N ALA A 94 40.60 -33.54 -8.29
CA ALA A 94 41.36 -33.35 -9.52
C ALA A 94 42.57 -34.29 -9.64
N THR A 95 42.80 -34.83 -10.83
CA THR A 95 43.90 -35.75 -11.16
C THR A 95 45.03 -35.08 -11.94
N ASP A 96 45.31 -33.80 -11.62
CA ASP A 96 46.36 -33.01 -12.27
C ASP A 96 47.77 -33.55 -11.92
N VAL A 97 48.39 -34.32 -12.81
CA VAL A 97 49.77 -34.76 -12.63
C VAL A 97 50.71 -33.58 -12.94
N ARG A 98 51.22 -32.93 -11.90
CA ARG A 98 52.09 -31.75 -11.99
C ARG A 98 53.55 -32.10 -12.24
N TYR A 99 53.97 -33.31 -11.87
CA TYR A 99 55.32 -33.81 -12.06
C TYR A 99 55.35 -35.33 -12.10
N GLU A 100 56.24 -35.89 -12.93
CA GLU A 100 56.56 -37.31 -13.04
C GLU A 100 58.08 -37.50 -12.89
N GLU A 101 58.51 -38.51 -12.13
CA GLU A 101 59.90 -38.95 -12.07
C GLU A 101 60.01 -40.48 -12.14
N TRP A 102 60.85 -40.96 -13.06
CA TRP A 102 61.23 -42.36 -13.19
C TRP A 102 62.50 -42.64 -12.38
N SER A 103 62.48 -43.67 -11.54
CA SER A 103 63.57 -44.04 -10.63
C SER A 103 63.72 -45.56 -10.47
N GLY A 104 64.88 -46.02 -10.02
CA GLY A 104 65.28 -47.45 -10.06
C GLY A 104 66.54 -47.63 -10.90
N ALA A 105 66.97 -48.88 -11.07
CA ALA A 105 68.10 -49.19 -11.96
C ALA A 105 67.60 -49.30 -13.41
N ASP A 106 66.50 -50.02 -13.60
CA ASP A 106 65.87 -50.31 -14.89
C ASP A 106 64.58 -49.51 -15.07
N GLN A 107 64.53 -48.29 -14.52
CA GLN A 107 63.32 -47.43 -14.41
C GLN A 107 62.14 -48.13 -13.69
N ASP A 108 62.46 -48.95 -12.69
CA ASP A 108 61.54 -49.80 -11.93
C ASP A 108 60.29 -49.10 -11.36
N TYR A 109 60.41 -47.82 -10.99
CA TYR A 109 59.38 -47.04 -10.33
C TYR A 109 59.08 -45.74 -11.08
N CYS A 110 57.80 -45.40 -11.17
CA CYS A 110 57.32 -44.09 -11.54
C CYS A 110 56.66 -43.41 -10.34
N ASP A 111 57.08 -42.18 -10.03
CA ASP A 111 56.50 -41.32 -9.00
C ASP A 111 55.74 -40.15 -9.65
N TRP A 112 54.45 -40.03 -9.38
CA TRP A 112 53.59 -38.92 -9.80
C TRP A 112 53.29 -37.98 -8.62
N ILE A 113 53.41 -36.68 -8.85
CA ILE A 113 52.90 -35.63 -7.95
C ILE A 113 51.56 -35.14 -8.50
N ILE A 114 50.47 -35.51 -7.83
CA ILE A 114 49.10 -35.20 -8.24
C ILE A 114 48.56 -34.07 -7.38
N ALA A 115 48.22 -32.93 -7.99
CA ALA A 115 47.58 -31.82 -7.30
C ALA A 115 46.06 -32.06 -7.24
N LEU A 116 45.52 -32.14 -6.04
CA LEU A 116 44.13 -32.53 -5.78
C LEU A 116 43.20 -31.32 -5.69
N ALA A 117 43.69 -30.24 -5.09
CA ALA A 117 42.97 -28.99 -4.89
C ALA A 117 43.96 -27.82 -4.67
N SER A 118 43.52 -26.59 -4.93
CA SER A 118 44.33 -25.36 -4.76
C SER A 118 44.03 -24.62 -3.45
N HIS A 119 43.51 -25.36 -2.48
CA HIS A 119 43.23 -24.99 -1.09
C HIS A 119 43.54 -26.20 -0.20
N ARG A 120 43.37 -26.04 1.12
CA ARG A 120 43.39 -27.17 2.05
C ARG A 120 42.18 -28.08 1.85
N ILE A 121 42.41 -29.40 1.77
CA ILE A 121 41.35 -30.43 1.86
C ILE A 121 41.22 -30.94 3.30
N ASP A 122 40.11 -31.62 3.60
CA ASP A 122 39.93 -32.28 4.88
C ASP A 122 40.62 -33.66 4.93
N GLY A 123 40.53 -34.44 3.85
CA GLY A 123 41.17 -35.76 3.76
C GLY A 123 41.04 -36.43 2.40
N VAL A 124 41.97 -37.35 2.10
CA VAL A 124 41.83 -38.35 1.02
C VAL A 124 41.42 -39.66 1.66
N GLU A 125 40.40 -40.31 1.10
CA GLU A 125 39.75 -41.49 1.71
C GLU A 125 40.06 -42.75 0.92
N GLU A 126 39.94 -42.70 -0.42
CA GLU A 126 40.19 -43.84 -1.30
C GLU A 126 40.87 -43.43 -2.61
N ILE A 127 41.62 -44.35 -3.20
CA ILE A 127 42.21 -44.21 -4.53
C ILE A 127 41.90 -45.48 -5.31
N TRP A 128 41.16 -45.32 -6.40
CA TRP A 128 40.80 -46.37 -7.35
C TRP A 128 41.63 -46.24 -8.62
N LEU A 129 42.08 -47.37 -9.17
CA LEU A 129 42.81 -47.47 -10.43
C LEU A 129 41.99 -48.30 -11.41
N ASN A 130 41.65 -47.72 -12.56
CA ASN A 130 40.64 -48.22 -13.51
C ASN A 130 39.25 -48.45 -12.90
N THR A 131 39.04 -49.56 -12.22
CA THR A 131 37.77 -49.99 -11.57
C THR A 131 38.00 -50.69 -10.23
N GLU A 132 39.24 -50.69 -9.72
CA GLU A 132 39.62 -51.44 -8.52
C GLU A 132 40.20 -50.51 -7.45
N LEU A 133 39.76 -50.68 -6.20
CA LEU A 133 40.32 -49.98 -5.04
C LEU A 133 41.79 -50.36 -4.86
N ALA A 134 42.69 -49.40 -5.01
CA ALA A 134 44.13 -49.58 -4.89
C ALA A 134 44.68 -49.17 -3.52
N TRP A 135 44.09 -48.15 -2.90
CA TRP A 135 44.42 -47.69 -1.56
C TRP A 135 43.18 -47.11 -0.85
N SER A 136 43.11 -47.27 0.48
CA SER A 136 42.12 -46.60 1.33
C SER A 136 42.76 -46.13 2.64
N ALA A 137 42.25 -45.04 3.23
CA ALA A 137 42.77 -44.47 4.47
C ALA A 137 42.67 -45.44 5.67
N SER A 138 41.70 -46.35 5.65
CA SER A 138 41.46 -47.34 6.71
C SER A 138 42.26 -48.64 6.58
N ARG A 139 42.70 -49.02 5.37
CA ARG A 139 43.35 -50.32 5.11
C ARG A 139 44.73 -50.21 4.45
N GLY A 140 45.14 -49.03 4.02
CA GLY A 140 46.33 -48.84 3.20
C GLY A 140 46.14 -49.40 1.79
N VAL A 141 47.23 -49.89 1.20
CA VAL A 141 47.26 -50.48 -0.15
C VAL A 141 46.57 -51.86 -0.15
N THR A 142 45.70 -52.11 -1.12
CA THR A 142 44.95 -53.38 -1.22
C THR A 142 45.82 -54.53 -1.76
N SER A 143 45.40 -55.78 -1.52
CA SER A 143 46.20 -56.98 -1.78
C SER A 143 46.69 -57.14 -3.22
N LYS A 144 45.89 -56.72 -4.22
CA LYS A 144 46.29 -56.79 -5.65
C LYS A 144 47.47 -55.88 -5.97
N PHE A 145 47.55 -54.73 -5.31
CA PHE A 145 48.57 -53.71 -5.57
C PHE A 145 49.67 -53.67 -4.49
N ALA A 146 49.61 -54.55 -3.48
CA ALA A 146 50.58 -54.63 -2.40
C ALA A 146 52.00 -54.88 -2.96
N GLY A 147 52.94 -53.98 -2.62
CA GLY A 147 54.31 -54.02 -3.14
C GLY A 147 54.47 -53.56 -4.60
N TYR A 148 53.39 -53.09 -5.26
CA TYR A 148 53.41 -52.49 -6.60
C TYR A 148 52.92 -51.05 -6.61
N PHE A 149 51.95 -50.70 -5.77
CA PHE A 149 51.49 -49.34 -5.53
C PHE A 149 51.87 -48.88 -4.12
N SER A 150 52.09 -47.59 -3.95
CA SER A 150 52.26 -46.94 -2.65
C SER A 150 51.92 -45.46 -2.74
N VAL A 151 51.55 -44.86 -1.61
CA VAL A 151 51.26 -43.42 -1.51
C VAL A 151 52.18 -42.84 -0.42
N PRO A 152 53.46 -42.52 -0.73
CA PRO A 152 54.44 -42.19 0.31
C PRO A 152 54.16 -40.85 1.02
N ASN A 153 53.38 -39.97 0.40
CA ASN A 153 53.02 -38.67 0.95
C ASN A 153 51.58 -38.31 0.54
N ILE A 154 50.73 -37.98 1.52
CA ILE A 154 49.45 -37.28 1.32
C ILE A 154 49.58 -35.95 2.06
N VAL A 155 49.45 -34.83 1.35
CA VAL A 155 49.67 -33.50 1.90
C VAL A 155 48.39 -32.69 1.76
N LEU A 156 47.67 -32.53 2.88
CA LEU A 156 46.37 -31.86 2.92
C LEU A 156 46.46 -30.35 2.62
N GLU A 157 47.63 -29.74 2.88
CA GLU A 157 47.97 -28.37 2.51
C GLU A 157 49.51 -28.24 2.37
N GLY A 158 49.99 -27.87 1.19
CA GLY A 158 51.42 -27.72 0.91
C GLY A 158 52.06 -26.56 1.67
N SER A 159 53.27 -26.77 2.20
CA SER A 159 54.01 -25.77 2.99
C SER A 159 55.52 -25.98 2.90
N PRO A 160 56.36 -25.00 3.28
CA PRO A 160 57.80 -25.20 3.39
C PRO A 160 58.22 -26.31 4.37
N ALA A 161 57.35 -26.72 5.30
CA ALA A 161 57.64 -27.73 6.32
C ALA A 161 57.30 -29.17 5.89
N ASN A 162 56.49 -29.35 4.84
CA ASN A 162 56.15 -30.67 4.28
C ASN A 162 56.63 -30.88 2.83
N ALA A 163 57.33 -29.89 2.27
CA ALA A 163 58.03 -30.03 1.00
C ALA A 163 59.15 -31.08 1.09
N PHE A 164 59.31 -31.87 0.04
CA PHE A 164 60.37 -32.86 -0.11
C PHE A 164 61.04 -32.74 -1.49
N THR A 165 62.19 -33.40 -1.63
CA THR A 165 63.00 -33.44 -2.85
C THR A 165 63.22 -34.91 -3.22
N PHE A 166 63.08 -35.28 -4.50
CA PHE A 166 63.48 -36.61 -4.96
C PHE A 166 65.02 -36.74 -5.00
N ALA A 167 65.53 -37.98 -5.04
CA ALA A 167 66.97 -38.24 -5.12
C ALA A 167 67.66 -37.64 -6.36
N SER A 168 66.90 -37.36 -7.43
CA SER A 168 67.39 -36.66 -8.62
C SER A 168 67.70 -35.16 -8.42
N GLY A 169 67.17 -34.55 -7.34
CA GLY A 169 67.20 -33.10 -7.14
C GLY A 169 66.31 -32.27 -8.08
N LYS A 170 65.62 -32.89 -9.06
CA LYS A 170 64.86 -32.18 -10.10
C LYS A 170 63.56 -31.56 -9.58
N TRP A 171 62.86 -32.24 -8.68
CA TRP A 171 61.71 -31.68 -7.97
C TRP A 171 62.17 -30.87 -6.75
N ASN A 172 61.83 -29.59 -6.74
CA ASN A 172 61.96 -28.67 -5.60
C ASN A 172 60.63 -27.97 -5.26
N GLY A 173 59.52 -28.47 -5.79
CA GLY A 173 58.19 -27.89 -5.67
C GLY A 173 57.63 -28.01 -4.25
N ARG A 174 57.09 -26.91 -3.73
CA ARG A 174 56.45 -26.85 -2.39
C ARG A 174 54.93 -26.92 -2.42
N LEU A 175 54.33 -26.66 -3.59
CA LEU A 175 52.88 -26.56 -3.85
C LEU A 175 52.13 -25.80 -2.73
N THR A 176 52.69 -24.67 -2.28
CA THR A 176 52.24 -23.96 -1.08
C THR A 176 50.76 -23.58 -1.15
N GLY A 177 49.97 -24.03 -0.16
CA GLY A 177 48.53 -23.80 -0.07
C GLY A 177 47.65 -24.75 -0.89
N CYS A 178 48.23 -25.61 -1.72
CA CYS A 178 47.51 -26.63 -2.48
C CYS A 178 47.55 -27.99 -1.76
N ALA A 179 46.49 -28.77 -1.86
CA ALA A 179 46.50 -30.19 -1.48
C ALA A 179 47.11 -31.03 -2.62
N TYR A 180 47.98 -31.98 -2.27
CA TYR A 180 48.58 -32.89 -3.24
C TYR A 180 48.92 -34.24 -2.62
N LEU A 181 49.01 -35.28 -3.46
CA LEU A 181 49.58 -36.56 -3.06
C LEU A 181 50.73 -36.98 -3.98
N ARG A 182 51.56 -37.88 -3.46
CA ARG A 182 52.59 -38.59 -4.21
C ARG A 182 52.11 -40.03 -4.41
N ALA A 183 51.83 -40.38 -5.65
CA ALA A 183 51.54 -41.77 -6.04
C ALA A 183 52.84 -42.40 -6.57
N ARG A 184 53.20 -43.60 -6.09
CA ARG A 184 54.36 -44.36 -6.58
C ARG A 184 53.92 -45.72 -7.09
N PHE A 185 54.17 -45.95 -8.37
CA PHE A 185 53.89 -47.17 -9.10
C PHE A 185 55.20 -47.91 -9.38
N LYS A 186 55.23 -49.23 -9.25
CA LYS A 186 56.34 -50.08 -9.68
C LYS A 186 55.95 -50.81 -10.97
N VAL A 187 56.60 -50.50 -12.09
CA VAL A 187 56.29 -51.12 -13.38
C VAL A 187 56.97 -52.49 -13.56
N THR A 188 58.08 -52.74 -12.86
CA THR A 188 58.78 -54.03 -12.89
C THR A 188 58.23 -55.03 -11.86
N GLY A 189 58.44 -56.32 -12.13
CA GLY A 189 57.97 -57.41 -11.27
C GLY A 189 58.62 -57.43 -9.88
N ASN A 190 57.93 -58.03 -8.90
CA ASN A 190 58.52 -58.34 -7.58
C ASN A 190 59.36 -59.64 -7.56
N GLY A 191 59.58 -60.26 -8.72
CA GLY A 191 60.52 -61.35 -8.91
C GLY A 191 60.44 -61.92 -10.33
N LYS A 192 61.37 -62.81 -10.70
CA LYS A 192 61.53 -63.36 -12.08
C LYS A 192 60.32 -64.11 -12.67
N LYS A 193 59.24 -64.29 -11.90
CA LYS A 193 57.98 -64.94 -12.32
C LYS A 193 56.72 -64.12 -12.01
N ALA A 194 56.86 -62.90 -11.48
CA ALA A 194 55.74 -62.08 -11.03
C ALA A 194 55.62 -60.83 -11.90
N THR A 195 54.55 -60.72 -12.68
CA THR A 195 54.24 -59.53 -13.48
C THR A 195 53.67 -58.42 -12.58
N SER A 196 54.06 -57.16 -12.82
CA SER A 196 53.42 -56.03 -12.16
C SER A 196 52.04 -55.74 -12.76
N PRO A 197 51.03 -55.33 -11.97
CA PRO A 197 49.79 -54.74 -12.48
C PRO A 197 50.00 -53.54 -13.43
N PHE A 198 51.19 -52.91 -13.41
CA PHE A 198 51.56 -51.73 -14.19
C PHE A 198 52.57 -52.02 -15.30
N SER A 199 52.79 -53.30 -15.66
CA SER A 199 53.74 -53.67 -16.74
C SER A 199 53.32 -53.20 -18.14
N SER A 200 52.04 -52.85 -18.32
CA SER A 200 51.50 -52.27 -19.55
C SER A 200 51.44 -50.73 -19.52
N GLY A 201 52.02 -50.10 -18.49
CA GLY A 201 51.92 -48.67 -18.22
C GLY A 201 51.17 -48.36 -16.91
N VAL A 202 51.26 -47.12 -16.47
CA VAL A 202 50.47 -46.60 -15.34
C VAL A 202 49.04 -46.30 -15.84
N PRO A 203 47.97 -46.68 -15.12
CA PRO A 203 46.59 -46.40 -15.53
C PRO A 203 46.30 -44.90 -15.69
N THR A 204 45.66 -44.52 -16.79
CA THR A 204 45.17 -43.15 -17.00
C THR A 204 43.87 -42.89 -16.24
N ARG A 205 42.95 -43.87 -16.13
CA ARG A 205 41.79 -43.74 -15.24
C ARG A 205 42.22 -43.94 -13.79
N ILE A 206 42.20 -42.83 -13.04
CA ILE A 206 42.44 -42.79 -11.60
C ILE A 206 41.28 -42.00 -10.98
N THR A 207 40.76 -42.47 -9.85
CA THR A 207 39.70 -41.77 -9.11
C THR A 207 40.13 -41.63 -7.65
N ILE A 208 40.40 -40.39 -7.23
CA ILE A 208 40.91 -40.06 -5.90
C ILE A 208 39.76 -39.46 -5.10
N ILE A 209 39.11 -40.28 -4.25
CA ILE A 209 37.93 -39.89 -3.49
C ILE A 209 38.37 -39.27 -2.16
N GLY A 210 37.75 -38.16 -1.78
CA GLY A 210 37.94 -37.60 -0.45
C GLY A 210 37.09 -36.36 -0.19
N ARG A 211 37.25 -35.82 1.01
CA ARG A 211 36.51 -34.66 1.52
C ARG A 211 37.26 -33.38 1.19
N GLY A 212 36.62 -32.52 0.40
CA GLY A 212 37.16 -31.29 -0.18
C GLY A 212 37.42 -30.15 0.81
N MET A 213 37.07 -28.93 0.42
CA MET A 213 37.36 -27.72 1.19
C MET A 213 36.61 -27.70 2.53
N ARG A 214 37.28 -27.22 3.56
CA ARG A 214 36.63 -26.86 4.83
C ARG A 214 35.88 -25.55 4.64
N LEU A 215 34.64 -25.49 5.10
CA LEU A 215 33.71 -24.39 4.88
C LEU A 215 33.49 -23.56 6.16
N TYR A 216 33.01 -22.33 5.94
CA TYR A 216 32.49 -21.46 6.98
C TYR A 216 30.96 -21.60 7.02
N ASP A 217 30.42 -21.81 8.23
CA ASP A 217 28.97 -21.81 8.45
C ASP A 217 28.58 -20.65 9.37
N PRO A 218 27.84 -19.63 8.88
CA PRO A 218 27.43 -18.48 9.69
C PRO A 218 26.47 -18.88 10.83
N ARG A 219 25.81 -20.04 10.76
CA ARG A 219 25.01 -20.59 11.88
C ARG A 219 25.88 -20.94 13.09
N ARG A 220 27.17 -21.15 12.87
CA ARG A 220 28.17 -21.56 13.88
C ARG A 220 29.17 -20.44 14.19
N ASP A 221 28.79 -19.19 13.90
CA ASP A 221 29.55 -17.96 14.19
C ASP A 221 28.78 -17.05 15.15
N SER A 222 29.25 -16.93 16.39
CA SER A 222 28.66 -16.06 17.42
C SER A 222 28.76 -14.55 17.13
N THR A 223 29.37 -14.12 16.02
CA THR A 223 29.40 -12.70 15.59
C THR A 223 28.34 -12.36 14.55
N VAL A 224 27.64 -13.37 14.01
CA VAL A 224 26.55 -13.19 13.05
C VAL A 224 25.20 -13.24 13.79
N PRO A 225 24.27 -12.31 13.55
CA PRO A 225 22.91 -12.41 14.08
C PRO A 225 22.23 -13.73 13.67
N GLY A 226 21.83 -14.53 14.65
CA GLY A 226 21.26 -15.88 14.45
C GLY A 226 22.28 -17.02 14.47
N GLY A 227 23.59 -16.73 14.49
CA GLY A 227 24.66 -17.71 14.63
C GLY A 227 25.11 -17.92 16.08
N ASN A 228 25.64 -19.11 16.38
CA ASN A 228 26.26 -19.44 17.67
C ASN A 228 27.41 -20.44 17.51
N GLY A 229 28.65 -20.00 17.77
CA GLY A 229 29.81 -20.89 17.79
C GLY A 229 31.15 -20.19 17.52
N PRO A 230 32.24 -20.98 17.38
CA PRO A 230 33.60 -20.50 17.24
C PRO A 230 34.03 -20.16 15.81
N MET A 231 33.22 -20.43 14.78
CA MET A 231 33.59 -20.16 13.38
C MET A 231 33.64 -18.66 13.11
N ARG A 232 34.54 -18.20 12.23
CA ARG A 232 34.69 -16.78 11.83
C ARG A 232 34.91 -16.66 10.32
N ALA A 233 34.26 -15.69 9.69
CA ALA A 233 34.31 -15.51 8.23
C ALA A 233 35.69 -15.05 7.70
N ASP A 234 36.56 -14.52 8.57
CA ASP A 234 37.89 -14.01 8.26
C ASP A 234 39.04 -14.91 8.75
N ASP A 235 38.79 -15.88 9.64
CA ASP A 235 39.76 -16.88 10.07
C ASP A 235 39.42 -18.30 9.59
N GLN A 236 40.05 -18.68 8.47
CA GLN A 236 39.96 -20.01 7.86
C GLN A 236 40.47 -21.17 8.75
N SER A 237 41.19 -20.89 9.85
CA SER A 237 41.57 -21.93 10.81
C SER A 237 40.37 -22.46 11.61
N THR A 238 39.31 -21.65 11.71
CA THR A 238 38.04 -22.01 12.37
C THR A 238 37.12 -22.84 11.46
N TRP A 239 37.35 -22.86 10.14
CA TRP A 239 36.49 -23.52 9.15
C TRP A 239 36.58 -25.06 9.28
N ARG A 240 35.52 -25.77 8.89
CA ARG A 240 35.34 -27.22 9.11
C ARG A 240 34.69 -27.93 7.93
N TYR A 241 34.87 -29.24 7.85
CA TYR A 241 34.11 -30.09 6.92
C TYR A 241 32.95 -30.77 7.68
N THR A 242 33.30 -31.52 8.72
CA THR A 242 32.38 -31.86 9.81
C THR A 242 32.56 -30.83 10.92
N ALA A 243 31.48 -30.14 11.30
CA ALA A 243 31.47 -29.13 12.34
C ALA A 243 31.69 -29.73 13.74
N ASP A 244 32.03 -28.88 14.71
CA ASP A 244 32.41 -29.30 16.07
C ASP A 244 31.23 -29.93 16.86
N ASP A 245 30.00 -29.84 16.36
CA ASP A 245 28.77 -30.51 16.84
C ASP A 245 28.44 -31.82 16.10
N GLY A 246 29.32 -32.28 15.21
CA GLY A 246 29.18 -33.51 14.43
C GLY A 246 28.41 -33.38 13.11
N ALA A 247 27.84 -32.21 12.80
CA ALA A 247 27.12 -32.01 11.55
C ALA A 247 28.07 -31.94 10.34
N VAL A 248 27.76 -32.67 9.26
CA VAL A 248 28.51 -32.60 8.01
C VAL A 248 28.07 -31.37 7.21
N ILE A 249 28.82 -30.28 7.35
CA ILE A 249 28.55 -29.02 6.63
C ILE A 249 29.23 -28.99 5.24
N GLY A 250 30.22 -29.85 5.01
CA GLY A 250 31.04 -29.90 3.79
C GLY A 250 30.29 -30.24 2.49
N GLU A 251 29.11 -30.84 2.58
CA GLU A 251 28.25 -31.23 1.45
C GLU A 251 27.10 -30.23 1.18
N ASN A 252 26.88 -29.25 2.05
CA ASN A 252 25.79 -28.28 1.93
C ASN A 252 26.07 -27.26 0.79
N LEU A 253 25.27 -27.29 -0.28
CA LEU A 253 25.49 -26.51 -1.49
C LEU A 253 25.39 -24.98 -1.27
N ALA A 254 24.60 -24.51 -0.29
CA ALA A 254 24.57 -23.09 0.06
C ALA A 254 25.91 -22.65 0.69
N LEU A 255 26.53 -23.51 1.51
CA LEU A 255 27.84 -23.23 2.10
C LEU A 255 28.99 -23.35 1.07
N HIS A 256 28.83 -24.14 -0.01
CA HIS A 256 29.76 -24.13 -1.15
C HIS A 256 29.78 -22.74 -1.82
N ALA A 257 28.61 -22.21 -2.15
CA ALA A 257 28.47 -20.88 -2.76
C ALA A 257 28.93 -19.74 -1.81
N LEU A 258 28.73 -19.88 -0.49
CA LEU A 258 29.26 -18.93 0.50
C LEU A 258 30.79 -18.97 0.55
N ALA A 259 31.38 -20.16 0.63
CA ALA A 259 32.81 -20.31 0.70
C ALA A 259 33.51 -19.90 -0.62
N ASP A 260 32.84 -20.06 -1.77
CA ASP A 260 33.34 -19.54 -3.05
C ASP A 260 33.28 -18.01 -3.12
N THR A 261 32.18 -17.40 -2.68
CA THR A 261 32.07 -15.93 -2.66
C THR A 261 33.08 -15.30 -1.71
N LEU A 262 33.28 -15.87 -0.51
CA LEU A 262 34.32 -15.46 0.44
C LEU A 262 35.74 -15.67 -0.12
N GLY A 263 35.99 -16.80 -0.78
CA GLY A 263 37.26 -17.20 -1.39
C GLY A 263 38.32 -17.68 -0.39
N TRP A 264 39.01 -18.78 -0.72
CA TRP A 264 40.08 -19.34 0.11
C TRP A 264 41.37 -18.51 -0.06
N ARG A 265 41.99 -18.12 1.06
CA ARG A 265 43.30 -17.44 1.07
C ARG A 265 44.38 -18.37 1.61
N ILE A 266 45.60 -18.19 1.11
CA ILE A 266 46.80 -18.95 1.51
C ILE A 266 47.85 -18.00 2.07
N ARG A 267 48.64 -18.45 3.04
CA ARG A 267 49.70 -17.65 3.65
C ARG A 267 50.93 -17.60 2.76
N ASN A 268 51.41 -16.41 2.42
CA ASN A 268 52.72 -16.23 1.81
C ASN A 268 53.82 -16.63 2.83
N PRO A 269 54.62 -17.68 2.58
CA PRO A 269 55.61 -18.16 3.54
C PRO A 269 56.77 -17.18 3.77
N SER A 270 56.96 -16.20 2.89
CA SER A 270 58.05 -15.21 2.98
C SER A 270 57.63 -13.88 3.62
N THR A 271 56.34 -13.52 3.62
CA THR A 271 55.84 -12.24 4.16
C THR A 271 54.76 -12.39 5.24
N GLY A 272 54.23 -13.61 5.47
CA GLY A 272 53.10 -13.86 6.38
C GLY A 272 51.73 -13.39 5.87
N GLU A 273 51.70 -12.61 4.79
CA GLU A 273 50.51 -12.04 4.16
C GLU A 273 49.56 -13.12 3.60
N MET A 274 48.27 -13.03 3.91
CA MET A 274 47.24 -13.92 3.35
C MET A 274 46.80 -13.43 1.97
N LYS A 275 46.97 -14.25 0.93
CA LYS A 275 46.60 -13.93 -0.46
C LYS A 275 45.48 -14.83 -0.96
N LEU A 276 44.53 -14.27 -1.70
CA LEU A 276 43.48 -15.03 -2.36
C LEU A 276 44.08 -16.08 -3.29
N ALA A 277 43.64 -17.33 -3.15
CA ALA A 277 44.16 -18.47 -3.88
C ALA A 277 43.18 -18.99 -4.93
N VAL A 278 41.90 -19.07 -4.53
CA VAL A 278 40.74 -19.52 -5.33
C VAL A 278 39.47 -18.83 -4.83
N GLY A 279 38.45 -18.74 -5.69
CA GLY A 279 37.16 -18.13 -5.38
C GLY A 279 37.15 -16.59 -5.47
N SER A 280 35.98 -15.98 -5.28
CA SER A 280 35.71 -14.58 -5.63
C SER A 280 36.30 -13.55 -4.65
N GLY A 281 36.65 -13.94 -3.42
CA GLY A 281 37.36 -13.08 -2.47
C GLY A 281 36.53 -11.99 -1.79
N VAL A 282 35.21 -11.98 -1.95
CA VAL A 282 34.29 -10.94 -1.46
C VAL A 282 34.36 -10.83 0.08
N PRO A 283 34.57 -9.64 0.66
CA PRO A 283 34.66 -9.50 2.11
C PRO A 283 33.29 -9.68 2.76
N ALA A 284 33.22 -10.45 3.85
CA ALA A 284 31.97 -10.85 4.53
C ALA A 284 30.97 -9.69 4.80
N ARG A 285 31.44 -8.46 5.07
CA ARG A 285 30.58 -7.26 5.23
C ARG A 285 29.70 -6.91 4.02
N ARG A 286 30.05 -7.39 2.82
CA ARG A 286 29.30 -7.26 1.56
C ARG A 286 28.35 -8.43 1.31
N LEU A 287 28.31 -9.42 2.19
CA LEU A 287 27.40 -10.57 2.13
C LEU A 287 26.29 -10.39 3.18
N ASN A 288 25.07 -10.82 2.85
CA ASN A 288 23.96 -10.87 3.81
C ASN A 288 23.95 -12.22 4.54
N LEU A 289 24.81 -12.40 5.54
CA LEU A 289 25.03 -13.68 6.22
C LEU A 289 23.75 -14.29 6.86
N ALA A 290 22.71 -13.50 7.12
CA ALA A 290 21.40 -14.03 7.54
C ALA A 290 20.71 -14.85 6.43
N SER A 291 20.70 -14.36 5.17
CA SER A 291 20.16 -15.13 4.03
C SER A 291 20.93 -16.44 3.80
N TRP A 292 22.23 -16.45 4.10
CA TRP A 292 23.06 -17.66 4.03
C TRP A 292 22.75 -18.65 5.17
N ILE A 293 22.36 -18.18 6.37
CA ILE A 293 21.83 -19.02 7.46
C ILE A 293 20.53 -19.70 7.00
N GLU A 294 19.61 -18.95 6.41
CA GLU A 294 18.33 -19.46 5.90
C GLU A 294 18.53 -20.48 4.79
N ALA A 295 19.36 -20.17 3.78
CA ALA A 295 19.68 -21.08 2.70
C ALA A 295 20.40 -22.36 3.18
N ALA A 296 21.34 -22.26 4.13
CA ALA A 296 22.00 -23.43 4.70
C ALA A 296 21.02 -24.34 5.47
N ASN A 297 20.05 -23.75 6.20
CA ASN A 297 18.99 -24.51 6.87
C ASN A 297 18.03 -25.19 5.89
N LEU A 298 17.64 -24.51 4.80
CA LEU A 298 16.83 -25.11 3.73
C LEU A 298 17.56 -26.27 3.04
N ALA A 299 18.87 -26.14 2.79
CA ALA A 299 19.66 -27.19 2.16
C ALA A 299 19.84 -28.45 3.05
N ASP A 300 19.85 -28.29 4.38
CA ASP A 300 19.94 -29.39 5.37
C ASP A 300 18.57 -30.00 5.74
N GLU A 301 17.45 -29.50 5.19
CA GLU A 301 16.11 -30.00 5.48
C GLU A 301 15.92 -31.44 4.99
N ALA A 302 15.30 -32.30 5.80
CA ALA A 302 15.06 -33.70 5.45
C ALA A 302 13.78 -33.86 4.60
N VAL A 303 13.94 -34.29 3.35
CA VAL A 303 12.85 -34.55 2.38
C VAL A 303 12.65 -36.05 2.21
N ASN A 304 11.41 -36.49 2.03
CA ASN A 304 11.08 -37.91 1.83
C ASN A 304 11.44 -38.38 0.41
N ARG A 305 12.10 -39.54 0.30
CA ARG A 305 12.34 -40.20 -0.98
C ARG A 305 11.15 -41.05 -1.40
N SER A 306 10.83 -41.09 -2.69
CA SER A 306 9.80 -41.98 -3.25
C SER A 306 10.10 -43.48 -3.04
N ALA A 307 11.38 -43.84 -2.95
CA ALA A 307 11.85 -45.19 -2.61
C ALA A 307 11.86 -45.49 -1.10
N GLY A 308 11.39 -44.55 -0.26
CA GLY A 308 11.41 -44.64 1.20
C GLY A 308 12.65 -44.05 1.86
N GLY A 309 12.49 -43.62 3.12
CA GLY A 309 13.52 -42.90 3.87
C GLY A 309 13.60 -41.41 3.51
N THR A 310 14.60 -40.73 4.05
CA THR A 310 14.80 -39.28 3.89
C THR A 310 16.22 -38.93 3.43
N GLU A 311 16.36 -37.87 2.65
CA GLU A 311 17.67 -37.25 2.33
C GLU A 311 17.64 -35.73 2.57
N PRO A 312 18.80 -35.06 2.75
CA PRO A 312 18.88 -33.61 2.76
C PRO A 312 18.32 -33.00 1.46
N ARG A 313 17.79 -31.78 1.55
CA ARG A 313 17.13 -31.11 0.41
C ARG A 313 18.12 -30.83 -0.72
N TYR A 314 19.29 -30.24 -0.42
CA TYR A 314 20.27 -29.78 -1.39
C TYR A 314 21.73 -30.00 -0.92
N HIS A 315 22.19 -31.24 -0.98
CA HIS A 315 23.59 -31.62 -0.73
C HIS A 315 24.31 -32.01 -2.04
N GLY A 316 25.64 -32.03 -2.05
CA GLY A 316 26.41 -32.38 -3.24
C GLY A 316 27.91 -32.11 -3.14
N ALA A 317 28.59 -32.18 -4.28
CA ALA A 317 30.05 -32.07 -4.40
C ALA A 317 30.48 -31.68 -5.82
N VAL A 318 31.54 -30.87 -5.99
CA VAL A 318 31.96 -30.37 -7.31
C VAL A 318 33.44 -29.94 -7.36
N VAL A 319 34.07 -30.14 -8.53
CA VAL A 319 35.41 -29.65 -8.85
C VAL A 319 35.35 -28.52 -9.88
N LEU A 320 35.58 -27.29 -9.43
CA LEU A 320 35.49 -26.06 -10.22
C LEU A 320 36.89 -25.51 -10.55
N SER A 321 37.12 -25.16 -11.82
CA SER A 321 38.37 -24.57 -12.29
C SER A 321 38.35 -23.05 -12.18
N GLU A 322 39.44 -22.45 -11.68
CA GLU A 322 39.66 -21.00 -11.69
C GLU A 322 39.93 -20.43 -13.10
N ALA A 323 39.92 -21.25 -14.15
CA ALA A 323 39.86 -20.78 -15.53
C ALA A 323 38.43 -20.42 -15.99
N MET A 324 37.40 -20.86 -15.26
CA MET A 324 36.01 -20.47 -15.51
C MET A 324 35.73 -19.06 -14.98
N ALA A 325 34.78 -18.35 -15.59
CA ALA A 325 34.33 -17.07 -15.05
C ALA A 325 33.68 -17.25 -13.66
N PRO A 326 33.90 -16.35 -12.68
CA PRO A 326 33.32 -16.49 -11.34
C PRO A 326 31.79 -16.65 -11.33
N LYS A 327 31.07 -15.97 -12.24
CA LYS A 327 29.62 -16.17 -12.40
C LYS A 327 29.28 -17.61 -12.82
N GLU A 328 30.01 -18.21 -13.76
CA GLU A 328 29.70 -19.57 -14.21
C GLU A 328 29.97 -20.61 -13.12
N ARG A 329 31.03 -20.41 -12.31
CA ARG A 329 31.33 -21.23 -11.12
C ARG A 329 30.19 -21.17 -10.09
N LEU A 330 29.65 -19.97 -9.84
CA LEU A 330 28.51 -19.76 -8.94
C LEU A 330 27.19 -20.29 -9.54
N ASP A 331 26.94 -20.10 -10.83
CA ASP A 331 25.75 -20.58 -11.52
C ASP A 331 25.66 -22.13 -11.51
N THR A 332 26.80 -22.83 -11.60
CA THR A 332 26.88 -24.30 -11.44
C THR A 332 26.37 -24.74 -10.07
N ILE A 333 26.76 -24.05 -8.98
CA ILE A 333 26.30 -24.37 -7.62
C ILE A 333 24.82 -23.97 -7.44
N CYS A 334 24.41 -22.82 -7.99
CA CYS A 334 23.03 -22.35 -7.98
C CYS A 334 22.05 -23.37 -8.60
N ALA A 335 22.39 -23.92 -9.77
CA ALA A 335 21.56 -24.90 -10.45
C ALA A 335 21.36 -26.18 -9.64
N ALA A 336 22.38 -26.62 -8.90
CA ALA A 336 22.33 -27.82 -8.05
C ALA A 336 21.47 -27.66 -6.77
N CYS A 337 20.98 -26.45 -6.46
CA CYS A 337 20.15 -26.17 -5.29
C CYS A 337 18.92 -25.28 -5.56
N ASN A 338 18.57 -25.04 -6.84
CA ASN A 338 17.59 -24.03 -7.27
C ASN A 338 17.77 -22.67 -6.55
N GLY A 339 19.03 -22.33 -6.30
CA GLY A 339 19.48 -21.10 -5.65
C GLY A 339 19.65 -19.95 -6.63
N ARG A 340 19.60 -18.72 -6.10
CA ARG A 340 19.87 -17.50 -6.85
C ARG A 340 20.50 -16.42 -5.97
N PHE A 341 21.44 -15.70 -6.57
CA PHE A 341 22.02 -14.51 -5.97
C PHE A 341 21.12 -13.30 -6.18
N ARG A 342 21.05 -12.44 -5.15
CA ARG A 342 20.37 -11.13 -5.18
C ARG A 342 21.31 -10.08 -4.59
N ASP A 343 21.42 -8.88 -5.17
CA ASP A 343 21.99 -7.74 -4.44
C ASP A 343 20.83 -6.93 -3.84
N THR A 344 20.85 -6.73 -2.53
CA THR A 344 19.82 -6.02 -1.78
C THR A 344 20.51 -5.04 -0.83
N GLY A 345 20.30 -3.75 -1.03
CA GLY A 345 20.96 -2.70 -0.25
C GLY A 345 22.49 -2.65 -0.38
N GLY A 346 23.06 -3.18 -1.48
CA GLY A 346 24.51 -3.29 -1.64
C GLY A 346 25.12 -4.46 -0.85
N LYS A 347 24.32 -5.49 -0.51
CA LYS A 347 24.78 -6.76 0.05
C LYS A 347 24.30 -7.92 -0.82
N LEU A 348 25.24 -8.80 -1.15
CA LEU A 348 24.97 -10.03 -1.85
C LEU A 348 24.30 -11.04 -0.91
N SER A 349 23.02 -11.29 -1.17
CA SER A 349 22.19 -12.29 -0.52
C SER A 349 22.09 -13.54 -1.40
N PHE A 350 21.90 -14.70 -0.78
CA PHE A 350 21.68 -15.96 -1.48
C PHE A 350 20.34 -16.54 -1.06
N ALA A 351 19.47 -16.84 -2.02
CA ALA A 351 18.12 -17.33 -1.76
C ALA A 351 17.88 -18.64 -2.50
N ILE A 352 17.57 -19.69 -1.77
CA ILE A 352 17.07 -20.96 -2.31
C ILE A 352 15.57 -20.84 -2.57
N SER A 353 15.12 -21.38 -3.71
CA SER A 353 13.70 -21.44 -4.05
C SER A 353 13.01 -22.48 -3.15
N HIS A 354 12.04 -22.02 -2.36
CA HIS A 354 11.26 -22.82 -1.41
C HIS A 354 9.87 -22.22 -1.25
N ASN A 355 8.94 -22.92 -0.62
CA ASN A 355 7.57 -22.42 -0.40
C ASN A 355 7.51 -21.30 0.66
N ASP A 356 7.65 -20.06 0.22
CA ASP A 356 7.51 -18.80 0.97
C ASP A 356 6.10 -18.15 0.84
N LEU A 357 5.17 -18.82 0.15
CA LEU A 357 3.86 -18.27 -0.27
C LEU A 357 2.95 -17.89 0.90
N ALA A 358 2.87 -18.72 1.94
CA ALA A 358 1.95 -18.51 3.05
C ALA A 358 2.25 -17.23 3.85
N THR A 359 3.53 -16.87 3.99
CA THR A 359 3.95 -15.63 4.65
C THR A 359 3.62 -14.41 3.79
N ALA A 360 3.89 -14.48 2.48
CA ALA A 360 3.62 -13.38 1.56
C ALA A 360 2.13 -13.12 1.34
N ALA A 361 1.29 -14.16 1.35
CA ALA A 361 -0.16 -14.05 1.19
C ALA A 361 -0.88 -13.25 2.31
N LEU A 362 -0.19 -12.99 3.42
CA LEU A 362 -0.67 -12.18 4.54
C LEU A 362 -0.35 -10.67 4.39
N ASP A 363 0.47 -10.27 3.41
CA ASP A 363 0.79 -8.86 3.17
C ASP A 363 -0.39 -8.13 2.51
N ASP A 364 -0.54 -6.82 2.76
CA ASP A 364 -1.55 -5.98 2.10
C ASP A 364 -1.40 -6.05 0.57
N GLY A 365 -0.16 -6.11 0.09
CA GLY A 365 0.17 -6.33 -1.32
C GLY A 365 0.37 -5.05 -2.13
N LEU A 366 0.04 -5.13 -3.42
CA LEU A 366 -0.15 -4.00 -4.34
C LEU A 366 -1.56 -4.07 -4.94
N LEU A 367 -2.12 -2.90 -5.23
CA LEU A 367 -3.46 -2.67 -5.78
C LEU A 367 -3.37 -2.11 -7.21
N ASP A 368 -4.49 -1.82 -7.84
CA ASP A 368 -4.54 -1.15 -9.15
C ASP A 368 -4.21 0.34 -9.07
N ASP A 369 -4.58 1.02 -7.98
CA ASP A 369 -4.12 2.39 -7.67
C ASP A 369 -2.58 2.52 -7.62
N ASP A 370 -1.86 1.42 -7.32
CA ASP A 370 -0.39 1.42 -7.32
C ASP A 370 0.20 1.40 -8.74
N VAL A 371 -0.60 1.22 -9.80
CA VAL A 371 -0.15 1.11 -11.21
C VAL A 371 -0.27 2.46 -11.92
N VAL A 372 0.82 3.23 -11.92
CA VAL A 372 0.85 4.65 -12.32
C VAL A 372 1.05 4.90 -13.82
N GLY A 373 0.77 3.91 -14.68
CA GLY A 373 0.99 4.04 -16.13
C GLY A 373 0.68 2.77 -16.95
N PRO A 374 1.14 2.70 -18.21
CA PRO A 374 0.76 1.62 -19.12
C PRO A 374 1.36 0.28 -18.69
N PHE A 375 0.50 -0.74 -18.54
CA PHE A 375 0.90 -2.11 -18.27
C PHE A 375 1.01 -2.94 -19.55
N THR A 376 1.78 -4.02 -19.48
CA THR A 376 1.82 -5.12 -20.47
C THR A 376 1.56 -6.42 -19.74
N TRP A 377 0.66 -7.24 -20.25
CA TRP A 377 0.34 -8.56 -19.70
C TRP A 377 0.58 -9.63 -20.76
N ASN A 378 1.47 -10.57 -20.46
CA ASN A 378 1.74 -11.75 -21.26
C ASN A 378 1.11 -12.97 -20.54
N PRO A 379 -0.13 -13.39 -20.91
CA PRO A 379 -0.89 -14.37 -20.15
C PRO A 379 -0.28 -15.77 -20.19
N ASP A 380 0.32 -16.17 -21.31
CA ASP A 380 0.98 -17.45 -21.53
C ASP A 380 2.06 -17.26 -22.61
N ALA A 381 3.23 -17.90 -22.46
CA ALA A 381 4.25 -17.90 -23.49
C ALA A 381 3.83 -18.75 -24.71
N ALA A 382 4.40 -18.46 -25.88
CA ALA A 382 4.16 -19.26 -27.08
C ALA A 382 4.62 -20.71 -26.87
N LEU A 383 3.85 -21.69 -27.37
CA LEU A 383 4.03 -23.11 -27.04
C LEU A 383 5.39 -23.67 -27.49
N ASP A 384 6.02 -23.10 -28.53
CA ASP A 384 7.38 -23.42 -28.96
C ASP A 384 8.47 -22.98 -27.96
N ALA A 385 8.19 -22.01 -27.10
CA ALA A 385 9.11 -21.54 -26.05
C ALA A 385 8.95 -22.27 -24.70
N VAL A 386 7.87 -23.03 -24.49
CA VAL A 386 7.60 -23.75 -23.24
C VAL A 386 8.06 -25.21 -23.36
N PRO A 387 9.08 -25.66 -22.59
CA PRO A 387 9.49 -27.06 -22.59
C PRO A 387 8.46 -27.95 -21.87
N ASN A 388 8.29 -29.18 -22.34
CA ASN A 388 7.48 -30.21 -21.68
C ASN A 388 8.32 -31.40 -21.16
N VAL A 389 9.60 -31.48 -21.54
CA VAL A 389 10.54 -32.52 -21.08
C VAL A 389 11.79 -31.87 -20.49
N VAL A 390 12.22 -32.30 -19.30
CA VAL A 390 13.54 -31.97 -18.74
C VAL A 390 14.36 -33.24 -18.58
N ARG A 391 15.61 -33.17 -19.06
CA ARG A 391 16.59 -34.25 -19.03
C ARG A 391 17.99 -33.68 -18.79
N GLY A 392 18.93 -34.52 -18.40
CA GLY A 392 20.34 -34.13 -18.26
C GLY A 392 21.10 -35.09 -17.39
N LYS A 393 22.31 -34.70 -17.02
CA LYS A 393 23.25 -35.53 -16.26
C LYS A 393 23.38 -35.12 -14.80
N TYR A 394 23.76 -36.09 -13.98
CA TYR A 394 24.23 -35.90 -12.61
C TYR A 394 25.49 -36.76 -12.40
N VAL A 395 26.17 -36.61 -11.27
CA VAL A 395 27.34 -37.44 -10.92
C VAL A 395 26.88 -38.65 -10.11
N ASP A 396 27.21 -39.86 -10.53
CA ASP A 396 26.91 -41.06 -9.76
C ASP A 396 28.09 -41.43 -8.84
N ALA A 397 27.94 -41.11 -7.55
CA ALA A 397 28.93 -41.40 -6.50
C ALA A 397 29.00 -42.89 -6.08
N THR A 398 28.18 -43.78 -6.64
CA THR A 398 28.25 -45.21 -6.30
C THR A 398 29.57 -45.84 -6.72
N THR A 399 29.97 -46.91 -6.02
CA THR A 399 31.18 -47.70 -6.32
C THR A 399 31.12 -48.46 -7.66
N ALA A 400 29.96 -48.47 -8.34
CA ALA A 400 29.81 -49.04 -9.67
C ALA A 400 30.28 -48.04 -10.75
N SER A 401 29.79 -46.80 -10.68
CA SER A 401 30.10 -45.74 -11.64
C SER A 401 31.41 -45.01 -11.32
N LEU A 402 31.78 -44.92 -10.04
CA LEU A 402 32.98 -44.22 -9.55
C LEU A 402 33.03 -42.77 -10.04
N TYR A 403 32.02 -41.97 -9.65
CA TYR A 403 31.90 -40.53 -9.89
C TYR A 403 31.83 -40.11 -11.37
N GLN A 404 31.50 -41.06 -12.27
CA GLN A 404 31.12 -40.78 -13.66
C GLN A 404 29.79 -40.04 -13.74
N MET A 405 29.58 -39.30 -14.84
CA MET A 405 28.29 -38.67 -15.11
C MET A 405 27.35 -39.62 -15.86
N LEU A 406 26.15 -39.78 -15.31
CA LEU A 406 25.06 -40.56 -15.90
C LEU A 406 23.86 -39.64 -16.14
N ASP A 407 23.03 -39.97 -17.12
CA ASP A 407 21.73 -39.31 -17.32
C ASP A 407 20.80 -39.65 -16.13
N TYR A 408 20.13 -38.66 -15.54
CA TYR A 408 19.04 -38.93 -14.59
C TYR A 408 17.74 -39.26 -15.35
N PRO A 409 16.82 -40.08 -14.78
CA PRO A 409 15.60 -40.46 -15.50
C PRO A 409 14.72 -39.22 -15.73
N ASP A 410 14.26 -39.04 -16.96
CA ASP A 410 13.69 -37.79 -17.42
C ASP A 410 12.34 -37.42 -16.79
N VAL A 411 12.01 -36.13 -16.83
CA VAL A 411 10.81 -35.55 -16.24
C VAL A 411 9.95 -35.00 -17.37
N ARG A 412 8.75 -35.56 -17.54
CA ARG A 412 7.90 -35.33 -18.70
C ARG A 412 6.51 -34.86 -18.30
N LEU A 413 5.98 -33.91 -19.07
CA LEU A 413 4.57 -33.50 -19.11
C LEU A 413 4.04 -33.78 -20.53
N PRO A 414 2.86 -34.39 -20.72
CA PRO A 414 2.30 -34.59 -22.06
C PRO A 414 2.00 -33.24 -22.73
N SER A 415 2.55 -33.00 -23.92
CA SER A 415 2.23 -31.79 -24.70
C SER A 415 0.85 -31.92 -25.37
N LEU A 416 0.10 -30.82 -25.42
CA LEU A 416 -1.21 -30.71 -26.08
C LEU A 416 -1.20 -31.05 -27.58
N ASP A 417 -0.04 -30.89 -28.23
CA ASP A 417 0.20 -31.20 -29.65
C ASP A 417 0.97 -32.51 -29.88
N GLY A 418 1.31 -33.24 -28.82
CA GLY A 418 2.09 -34.47 -28.88
C GLY A 418 3.55 -34.31 -29.29
N GLN A 419 4.11 -33.10 -29.32
CA GLN A 419 5.52 -32.85 -29.65
C GLN A 419 6.38 -32.63 -28.39
N ASP A 420 7.49 -33.36 -28.31
CA ASP A 420 8.49 -33.18 -27.24
C ASP A 420 9.40 -31.97 -27.52
N ARG A 421 9.53 -31.14 -26.48
CA ARG A 421 10.33 -29.92 -26.38
C ARG A 421 11.28 -30.11 -25.20
N GLU A 422 12.44 -30.68 -25.50
CA GLU A 422 13.44 -31.03 -24.49
C GLU A 422 14.22 -29.80 -24.00
N PHE A 423 14.31 -29.64 -22.67
CA PHE A 423 15.22 -28.71 -22.00
C PHE A 423 16.31 -29.48 -21.27
N THR A 424 17.56 -29.31 -21.70
CA THR A 424 18.72 -29.90 -21.03
C THR A 424 19.07 -29.13 -19.76
N LEU A 425 19.27 -29.86 -18.66
CA LEU A 425 19.67 -29.35 -17.35
C LEU A 425 20.70 -30.28 -16.71
N ASP A 426 21.99 -29.99 -16.91
CA ASP A 426 23.08 -30.80 -16.36
C ASP A 426 23.49 -30.34 -14.96
N LEU A 427 23.38 -31.24 -13.99
CA LEU A 427 23.53 -30.99 -12.57
C LEU A 427 24.87 -31.53 -12.07
N ALA A 428 25.95 -30.97 -12.61
CA ALA A 428 27.34 -31.40 -12.39
C ALA A 428 27.82 -31.43 -10.93
N ALA A 429 27.08 -30.81 -10.00
CA ALA A 429 27.37 -30.77 -8.57
C ALA A 429 26.40 -31.62 -7.70
N VAL A 430 25.44 -32.32 -8.31
CA VAL A 430 24.46 -33.17 -7.62
C VAL A 430 24.88 -34.63 -7.72
N GLU A 431 24.91 -35.32 -6.57
CA GLU A 431 25.35 -36.71 -6.46
C GLU A 431 24.23 -37.70 -6.05
N SER A 432 22.98 -37.22 -5.92
CA SER A 432 21.78 -38.05 -5.70
C SER A 432 20.80 -37.94 -6.87
N PRO A 433 20.33 -39.06 -7.46
CA PRO A 433 19.38 -39.03 -8.59
C PRO A 433 18.00 -38.49 -8.20
N SER A 434 17.54 -38.69 -6.95
CA SER A 434 16.27 -38.15 -6.46
C SER A 434 16.32 -36.63 -6.33
N GLN A 435 17.41 -36.08 -5.78
CA GLN A 435 17.66 -34.63 -5.79
C GLN A 435 17.72 -34.07 -7.22
N ALA A 436 18.40 -34.74 -8.16
CA ALA A 436 18.45 -34.32 -9.56
C ALA A 436 17.04 -34.27 -10.19
N GLN A 437 16.21 -35.29 -9.95
CA GLN A 437 14.82 -35.30 -10.40
C GLN A 437 13.98 -34.20 -9.74
N ARG A 438 14.09 -33.97 -8.41
CA ARG A 438 13.38 -32.87 -7.72
C ARG A 438 13.68 -31.51 -8.35
N ILE A 439 14.95 -31.25 -8.64
CA ILE A 439 15.40 -30.01 -9.28
C ILE A 439 14.80 -29.88 -10.69
N ALA A 440 14.87 -30.94 -11.51
CA ALA A 440 14.27 -30.97 -12.84
C ALA A 440 12.74 -30.78 -12.83
N LYS A 441 12.03 -31.40 -11.86
CA LYS A 441 10.60 -31.25 -11.60
C LYS A 441 10.22 -29.81 -11.24
N GLN A 442 10.91 -29.21 -10.27
CA GLN A 442 10.70 -27.80 -9.88
C GLN A 442 10.97 -26.84 -11.05
N VAL A 443 12.03 -27.07 -11.83
CA VAL A 443 12.35 -26.26 -13.03
C VAL A 443 11.26 -26.39 -14.09
N LEU A 444 10.83 -27.61 -14.44
CA LEU A 444 9.76 -27.82 -15.42
C LEU A 444 8.43 -27.19 -14.98
N GLN A 445 8.06 -27.36 -13.70
CA GLN A 445 6.83 -26.81 -13.14
C GLN A 445 6.85 -25.27 -13.16
N ARG A 446 7.99 -24.64 -12.82
CA ARG A 446 8.18 -23.18 -12.94
C ARG A 446 8.17 -22.71 -14.40
N LYS A 447 8.63 -23.53 -15.35
CA LYS A 447 8.54 -23.22 -16.81
C LYS A 447 7.11 -23.21 -17.33
N GLN A 448 6.18 -23.96 -16.74
CA GLN A 448 4.74 -23.86 -17.08
C GLN A 448 4.11 -22.53 -16.64
N TYR A 449 4.68 -21.88 -15.62
CA TYR A 449 4.15 -20.65 -15.01
C TYR A 449 4.84 -19.35 -15.50
N GLN A 450 5.46 -19.36 -16.70
CA GLN A 450 6.13 -18.17 -17.31
C GLN A 450 5.17 -17.09 -17.83
N ARG A 451 4.33 -16.57 -16.94
CA ARG A 451 3.35 -15.51 -17.19
C ARG A 451 3.88 -14.22 -16.60
N GLU A 452 3.83 -13.11 -17.33
CA GLU A 452 4.56 -11.89 -16.96
C GLU A 452 3.69 -10.64 -17.07
N PHE A 453 3.61 -9.86 -15.99
CA PHE A 453 2.96 -8.55 -15.91
C PHE A 453 4.05 -7.48 -15.70
N THR A 454 4.15 -6.53 -16.62
CA THR A 454 5.14 -5.43 -16.54
C THR A 454 4.42 -4.09 -16.50
N ALA A 455 4.70 -3.27 -15.50
CA ALA A 455 4.13 -1.92 -15.38
C ALA A 455 5.02 -0.98 -14.57
N PRO A 456 4.86 0.35 -14.72
CA PRO A 456 5.34 1.34 -13.75
C PRO A 456 4.42 1.36 -12.53
N PHE A 457 4.99 1.19 -11.34
CA PHE A 457 4.30 1.25 -10.05
C PHE A 457 4.69 2.49 -9.24
N ASP A 458 3.86 2.88 -8.26
CA ASP A 458 4.15 3.93 -7.28
C ASP A 458 5.28 3.53 -6.29
N ILE A 459 5.77 4.49 -5.50
CA ILE A 459 6.81 4.31 -4.49
C ILE A 459 6.51 3.21 -3.46
N ARG A 460 5.23 2.84 -3.22
CA ARG A 460 4.85 1.68 -2.39
C ARG A 460 5.50 0.36 -2.87
N ALA A 461 5.76 0.23 -4.17
CA ALA A 461 6.47 -0.91 -4.76
C ALA A 461 7.92 -1.08 -4.28
N TRP A 462 8.57 -0.03 -3.75
CA TRP A 462 9.95 -0.10 -3.25
C TRP A 462 10.08 -1.00 -2.00
N LYS A 463 8.96 -1.39 -1.38
CA LYS A 463 8.89 -2.39 -0.31
C LYS A 463 9.32 -3.79 -0.78
N TYR A 464 8.98 -4.17 -2.01
CA TYR A 464 9.21 -5.51 -2.54
C TYR A 464 10.48 -5.54 -3.38
N GLY A 465 11.48 -6.33 -2.97
CA GLY A 465 12.72 -6.47 -3.70
C GLY A 465 12.64 -7.51 -4.82
N VAL A 466 13.63 -7.48 -5.73
CA VAL A 466 13.78 -8.52 -6.76
C VAL A 466 13.78 -9.91 -6.12
N GLY A 467 12.83 -10.74 -6.55
CA GLY A 467 12.64 -12.10 -6.12
C GLY A 467 11.69 -12.31 -4.94
N ASP A 468 11.15 -11.27 -4.32
CA ASP A 468 10.14 -11.39 -3.26
C ASP A 468 8.75 -11.65 -3.86
N ILE A 469 7.82 -12.18 -3.06
CA ILE A 469 6.42 -12.36 -3.46
C ILE A 469 5.60 -11.17 -3.00
N VAL A 470 4.70 -10.72 -3.87
CA VAL A 470 3.70 -9.70 -3.63
C VAL A 470 2.31 -10.24 -4.00
N PRO A 471 1.31 -10.18 -3.09
CA PRO A 471 -0.09 -10.30 -3.47
C PRO A 471 -0.47 -9.10 -4.33
N PHE A 472 -0.95 -9.33 -5.55
CA PHE A 472 -1.33 -8.27 -6.47
C PHE A 472 -2.82 -8.35 -6.81
N THR A 473 -3.51 -7.23 -6.62
CA THR A 473 -4.91 -7.04 -6.99
C THR A 473 -4.97 -6.05 -8.15
N PHE A 474 -5.60 -6.44 -9.25
CA PHE A 474 -5.68 -5.63 -10.47
C PHE A 474 -7.00 -5.93 -11.19
N ALA A 475 -8.00 -5.09 -10.98
CA ALA A 475 -9.35 -5.32 -11.50
C ALA A 475 -9.41 -5.54 -13.02
N PRO A 476 -8.68 -4.78 -13.89
CA PRO A 476 -8.75 -4.94 -15.34
C PRO A 476 -8.33 -6.30 -15.91
N LEU A 477 -7.59 -7.11 -15.13
CA LEU A 477 -7.19 -8.48 -15.49
C LEU A 477 -7.79 -9.53 -14.54
N SER A 478 -8.74 -9.13 -13.70
CA SER A 478 -9.36 -10.01 -12.69
C SER A 478 -8.37 -10.64 -11.70
N PHE A 479 -7.25 -9.96 -11.40
CA PHE A 479 -6.34 -10.42 -10.35
C PHE A 479 -6.89 -10.00 -8.98
N GLU A 480 -7.10 -10.95 -8.08
CA GLU A 480 -7.64 -10.73 -6.75
C GLU A 480 -6.65 -11.34 -5.73
N ARG A 481 -5.84 -10.49 -5.08
CA ARG A 481 -4.73 -10.87 -4.19
C ARG A 481 -3.81 -11.99 -4.74
N LYS A 482 -3.68 -12.06 -6.07
CA LYS A 482 -2.97 -13.15 -6.76
C LYS A 482 -1.48 -13.06 -6.47
N LEU A 483 -0.84 -14.19 -6.17
CA LEU A 483 0.58 -14.19 -5.82
C LEU A 483 1.44 -14.05 -7.09
N PHE A 484 2.26 -13.01 -7.11
CA PHE A 484 3.31 -12.81 -8.08
C PHE A 484 4.66 -12.70 -7.38
N ARG A 485 5.72 -13.18 -8.03
CA ARG A 485 7.09 -12.92 -7.62
C ARG A 485 7.71 -11.82 -8.47
N VAL A 486 8.42 -10.89 -7.85
CA VAL A 486 9.19 -9.86 -8.57
C VAL A 486 10.30 -10.54 -9.37
N LYS A 487 10.27 -10.42 -10.70
CA LYS A 487 11.30 -10.93 -11.62
C LYS A 487 12.40 -9.90 -11.83
N GLU A 488 12.01 -8.67 -12.15
CA GLU A 488 12.89 -7.54 -12.47
C GLU A 488 12.31 -6.25 -11.86
N GLN A 489 13.18 -5.30 -11.51
CA GLN A 489 12.82 -4.04 -10.85
C GLN A 489 13.82 -2.94 -11.24
N GLU A 490 13.33 -1.78 -11.63
CA GLU A 490 14.10 -0.55 -11.86
C GLU A 490 13.51 0.58 -11.01
N ILE A 491 14.34 1.25 -10.22
CA ILE A 491 13.93 2.33 -9.33
C ILE A 491 14.22 3.67 -10.02
N GLY A 492 13.16 4.37 -10.42
CA GLY A 492 13.24 5.68 -11.06
C GLY A 492 13.45 6.82 -10.06
N GLN A 493 14.17 7.87 -10.47
CA GLN A 493 14.42 9.05 -9.63
C GLN A 493 13.15 9.86 -9.31
N GLY A 494 12.05 9.62 -10.01
CA GLY A 494 10.74 10.26 -9.80
C GLY A 494 9.80 9.52 -8.86
N GLY A 495 10.28 8.59 -8.03
CA GLY A 495 9.46 7.76 -7.14
C GLY A 495 8.87 6.51 -7.81
N VAL A 496 8.58 6.58 -9.11
CA VAL A 496 8.08 5.46 -9.92
C VAL A 496 9.07 4.28 -9.96
N CYS A 497 8.55 3.06 -9.86
CA CYS A 497 9.32 1.82 -9.95
C CYS A 497 8.79 0.95 -11.10
N ASN A 498 9.59 0.74 -12.15
CA ASN A 498 9.23 -0.21 -13.21
C ASN A 498 9.45 -1.62 -12.68
N MET A 499 8.43 -2.48 -12.71
CA MET A 499 8.55 -3.87 -12.28
C MET A 499 8.04 -4.83 -13.35
N THR A 500 8.71 -5.97 -13.46
CA THR A 500 8.15 -7.17 -14.10
C THR A 500 7.86 -8.20 -13.01
N LEU A 501 6.60 -8.57 -12.90
CA LEU A 501 6.05 -9.55 -11.96
C LEU A 501 5.77 -10.86 -12.72
N THR A 502 6.07 -12.02 -12.14
CA THR A 502 5.72 -13.32 -12.71
C THR A 502 4.84 -14.14 -11.77
N VAL A 503 3.89 -14.91 -12.30
CA VAL A 503 2.90 -15.65 -11.48
C VAL A 503 3.59 -16.74 -10.65
N GLU A 504 3.20 -16.87 -9.39
CA GLU A 504 3.74 -17.86 -8.46
C GLU A 504 2.59 -18.71 -7.89
N SER A 505 2.69 -20.05 -7.99
CA SER A 505 1.65 -21.01 -7.56
C SER A 505 2.20 -22.00 -6.52
N PRO A 506 1.40 -22.47 -5.55
CA PRO A 506 1.73 -23.59 -4.67
C PRO A 506 2.24 -24.85 -5.40
N ASP A 507 1.75 -25.13 -6.62
CA ASP A 507 2.12 -26.35 -7.37
C ASP A 507 3.62 -26.41 -7.69
N ILE A 508 4.25 -25.24 -7.87
CA ILE A 508 5.69 -25.11 -8.13
C ILE A 508 6.51 -25.74 -6.98
N TYR A 509 5.92 -25.80 -5.78
CA TYR A 509 6.50 -26.31 -4.55
C TYR A 509 5.84 -27.60 -4.04
N ALA A 510 4.92 -28.23 -4.79
CA ALA A 510 4.38 -29.54 -4.41
C ALA A 510 5.51 -30.58 -4.18
N TRP A 511 6.59 -30.41 -4.94
CA TRP A 511 7.83 -31.18 -4.92
C TRP A 511 8.78 -30.92 -3.76
N ASP A 512 8.53 -29.90 -2.94
CA ASP A 512 9.38 -29.59 -1.78
C ASP A 512 9.28 -30.67 -0.69
N ARG A 513 8.19 -31.45 -0.68
CA ARG A 513 7.79 -32.33 0.44
C ARG A 513 8.02 -33.81 0.19
N ASP A 514 7.94 -34.25 -1.07
CA ASP A 514 8.03 -35.64 -1.51
C ASP A 514 8.40 -35.70 -3.00
N ASP A 515 9.26 -36.64 -3.37
CA ASP A 515 9.61 -36.97 -4.76
C ASP A 515 8.41 -37.51 -5.57
N SER A 516 7.35 -38.02 -4.91
CA SER A 516 6.32 -38.89 -5.49
C SER A 516 5.23 -38.23 -6.35
N ALA A 517 5.12 -36.90 -6.35
CA ALA A 517 4.06 -36.19 -7.08
C ALA A 517 4.17 -36.33 -8.62
N PRO A 518 3.17 -35.86 -9.40
CA PRO A 518 3.27 -35.70 -10.86
C PRO A 518 3.34 -34.21 -11.28
N VAL A 519 4.00 -33.90 -12.40
CA VAL A 519 4.03 -32.53 -12.96
C VAL A 519 2.63 -32.19 -13.48
N GLN A 520 2.13 -31.02 -13.12
CA GLN A 520 0.80 -30.55 -13.56
C GLN A 520 0.94 -29.49 -14.66
N PRO A 521 0.04 -29.43 -15.65
CA PRO A 521 -0.09 -28.25 -16.50
C PRO A 521 -0.51 -27.04 -15.65
N ALA A 522 -0.02 -25.85 -15.98
CA ALA A 522 -0.43 -24.63 -15.28
C ALA A 522 -1.93 -24.36 -15.49
N GLU A 523 -2.64 -23.99 -14.41
CA GLU A 523 -4.07 -23.65 -14.50
C GLU A 523 -4.32 -22.55 -15.55
N ALA A 524 -5.39 -22.66 -16.34
CA ALA A 524 -5.74 -21.63 -17.33
C ALA A 524 -6.23 -20.36 -16.64
N ASN A 525 -5.64 -19.20 -16.96
CA ASN A 525 -6.17 -17.91 -16.51
C ASN A 525 -7.49 -17.61 -17.23
N ALA A 526 -8.63 -17.87 -16.57
CA ALA A 526 -9.93 -17.48 -17.08
C ALA A 526 -10.03 -15.95 -17.18
N TYR A 527 -10.07 -15.40 -18.40
CA TYR A 527 -10.36 -13.99 -18.62
C TYR A 527 -11.86 -13.74 -18.44
N ASP A 528 -12.22 -13.17 -17.28
CA ASP A 528 -13.59 -12.70 -17.04
C ASP A 528 -13.84 -11.40 -17.80
N ALA A 529 -14.49 -11.52 -18.96
CA ALA A 529 -14.84 -10.38 -19.79
C ALA A 529 -15.80 -9.39 -19.11
N SER A 530 -16.55 -9.79 -18.07
CA SER A 530 -17.46 -8.88 -17.36
C SER A 530 -16.71 -7.84 -16.52
N LYS A 531 -15.49 -8.17 -16.07
CA LYS A 531 -14.57 -7.29 -15.33
C LYS A 531 -13.70 -6.41 -16.25
N ASN A 532 -13.98 -6.37 -17.56
CA ASN A 532 -13.30 -5.46 -18.47
C ASN A 532 -13.55 -3.99 -18.06
N PRO A 533 -12.53 -3.12 -17.97
CA PRO A 533 -12.70 -1.75 -17.48
C PRO A 533 -13.65 -0.91 -18.32
N LEU A 534 -13.85 -1.21 -19.61
CA LEU A 534 -14.88 -0.55 -20.43
C LEU A 534 -16.30 -0.96 -20.03
N ILE A 535 -16.51 -2.22 -19.64
CA ILE A 535 -17.81 -2.73 -19.18
C ILE A 535 -18.09 -2.25 -17.75
N LEU A 536 -17.07 -2.24 -16.88
CA LEU A 536 -17.16 -1.64 -15.55
C LEU A 536 -17.48 -0.14 -15.64
N ALA A 537 -16.77 0.64 -16.47
CA ALA A 537 -17.05 2.06 -16.66
C ALA A 537 -18.46 2.33 -17.26
N ILE A 538 -18.99 1.43 -18.10
CA ILE A 538 -20.40 1.50 -18.56
C ILE A 538 -21.37 1.22 -17.40
N GLY A 539 -21.07 0.24 -16.54
CA GLY A 539 -21.82 -0.06 -15.33
C GLY A 539 -21.82 1.12 -14.35
N GLU A 540 -20.64 1.65 -14.03
CA GLU A 540 -20.46 2.81 -13.16
C GLU A 540 -21.18 4.04 -13.74
N ALA A 541 -21.02 4.35 -15.03
CA ALA A 541 -21.76 5.43 -15.69
C ALA A 541 -23.29 5.25 -15.60
N SER A 542 -23.79 4.00 -15.65
CA SER A 542 -25.22 3.72 -15.41
C SER A 542 -25.63 3.96 -13.95
N THR A 543 -24.73 3.76 -12.98
CA THR A 543 -24.97 4.13 -11.57
C THR A 543 -24.80 5.62 -11.29
N THR A 544 -24.00 6.35 -12.07
CA THR A 544 -23.94 7.82 -12.03
C THR A 544 -25.21 8.45 -12.61
N ALA A 545 -25.96 7.73 -13.45
CA ALA A 545 -27.31 8.08 -13.89
C ALA A 545 -28.42 7.72 -12.87
N ASN A 546 -28.06 7.37 -11.62
CA ASN A 546 -29.02 7.08 -10.57
C ASN A 546 -29.70 8.36 -10.07
N TRP A 547 -30.96 8.57 -10.48
CA TRP A 547 -31.82 9.70 -10.09
C TRP A 547 -31.87 9.96 -8.58
N SER A 548 -31.67 8.93 -7.73
CA SER A 548 -31.61 9.10 -6.27
C SER A 548 -30.37 9.85 -5.73
N ALA A 549 -29.42 10.25 -6.58
CA ALA A 549 -28.33 11.15 -6.19
C ALA A 549 -28.70 12.65 -6.29
N VAL A 550 -29.78 13.01 -7.01
CA VAL A 550 -30.14 14.41 -7.28
C VAL A 550 -31.15 14.90 -6.23
N ALA A 551 -30.69 15.80 -5.36
CA ALA A 551 -31.53 16.52 -4.39
C ALA A 551 -31.17 18.02 -4.40
N ASP A 552 -32.08 18.87 -3.93
CA ASP A 552 -31.83 20.29 -3.71
C ASP A 552 -31.08 20.57 -2.39
N ASP A 553 -30.76 21.85 -2.13
CA ASP A 553 -30.09 22.30 -0.90
C ASP A 553 -30.86 21.96 0.39
N ASN A 554 -32.14 21.57 0.28
CA ASN A 554 -33.00 21.15 1.38
C ASN A 554 -33.15 19.62 1.48
N GLY A 555 -32.47 18.85 0.61
CA GLY A 555 -32.45 17.39 0.64
C GLY A 555 -33.70 16.71 0.04
N MET A 556 -34.54 17.43 -0.70
CA MET A 556 -35.71 16.86 -1.37
C MET A 556 -35.41 16.55 -2.84
N ARG A 557 -36.04 15.51 -3.37
CA ARG A 557 -35.91 15.06 -4.77
C ARG A 557 -37.23 15.27 -5.51
N PRO A 558 -37.22 15.61 -6.81
CA PRO A 558 -38.43 15.58 -7.62
C PRO A 558 -38.78 14.12 -7.96
N ASP A 559 -39.98 13.69 -7.60
CA ASP A 559 -40.55 12.45 -8.14
C ASP A 559 -40.90 12.64 -9.64
N ASP A 560 -40.93 11.50 -10.34
CA ASP A 560 -41.01 11.27 -11.79
C ASP A 560 -41.76 12.26 -12.73
N ASN A 561 -41.10 13.40 -12.97
CA ASN A 561 -40.90 13.95 -14.33
C ASN A 561 -42.15 14.39 -15.14
N ALA A 562 -43.10 15.12 -14.55
CA ALA A 562 -43.76 16.28 -15.20
C ALA A 562 -44.68 17.11 -14.29
N THR A 563 -44.76 18.42 -14.56
CA THR A 563 -45.86 19.33 -14.18
C THR A 563 -46.10 19.58 -12.68
N VAL A 564 -45.28 20.47 -12.10
CA VAL A 564 -45.68 21.24 -10.91
C VAL A 564 -46.86 22.15 -11.28
N GLY A 565 -48.03 21.95 -10.67
CA GLY A 565 -49.20 22.83 -10.86
C GLY A 565 -50.59 22.26 -10.52
N GLY A 566 -50.74 20.95 -10.33
CA GLY A 566 -52.05 20.32 -10.05
C GLY A 566 -52.42 20.25 -8.57
N THR A 567 -53.31 21.12 -8.09
CA THR A 567 -53.83 21.06 -6.70
C THR A 567 -55.18 20.35 -6.62
N ILE A 568 -55.22 19.10 -6.13
CA ILE A 568 -56.47 18.40 -5.75
C ILE A 568 -56.22 17.58 -4.47
N GLY A 569 -57.09 17.75 -3.47
CA GLY A 569 -57.02 17.03 -2.19
C GLY A 569 -57.69 17.80 -1.05
N VAL A 570 -59.02 17.97 -1.11
CA VAL A 570 -59.77 18.79 -0.15
C VAL A 570 -60.59 17.90 0.78
N ASP A 571 -60.38 18.01 2.09
CA ASP A 571 -61.19 17.29 3.09
C ASP A 571 -62.68 17.63 2.96
N ILE A 572 -63.54 16.62 3.06
CA ILE A 572 -65.00 16.80 3.00
C ILE A 572 -65.47 17.43 4.32
N LYS A 573 -65.72 18.74 4.27
CA LYS A 573 -66.14 19.56 5.40
C LYS A 573 -67.66 19.75 5.45
N ASN A 574 -68.18 19.92 6.66
CA ASN A 574 -69.57 20.33 6.88
C ASN A 574 -69.74 21.83 6.51
N PRO A 575 -70.98 22.37 6.45
CA PRO A 575 -71.21 23.78 6.11
C PRO A 575 -70.65 24.81 7.12
N ALA A 576 -70.17 24.37 8.29
CA ALA A 576 -69.47 25.19 9.28
C ALA A 576 -67.93 25.13 9.15
N GLY A 577 -67.40 24.28 8.25
CA GLY A 577 -65.97 24.15 7.96
C GLY A 577 -65.24 23.00 8.66
N GLU A 578 -65.93 22.21 9.48
CA GLU A 578 -65.36 21.09 10.24
C GLU A 578 -65.28 19.82 9.38
N ILE A 579 -64.20 19.04 9.51
CA ILE A 579 -63.99 17.80 8.74
C ILE A 579 -64.92 16.70 9.27
N LEU A 580 -65.67 16.06 8.37
CA LEU A 580 -66.55 14.93 8.72
C LEU A 580 -65.74 13.65 8.93
N ALA A 581 -66.03 12.91 10.00
CA ALA A 581 -65.38 11.63 10.26
C ALA A 581 -65.84 10.56 9.25
N PRO A 582 -64.95 9.70 8.72
CA PRO A 582 -65.32 8.72 7.68
C PRO A 582 -66.47 7.76 8.06
N VAL A 583 -66.64 7.46 9.35
CA VAL A 583 -67.68 6.57 9.87
C VAL A 583 -69.11 7.12 9.69
N ASP A 584 -69.28 8.45 9.72
CA ASP A 584 -70.59 9.11 9.61
C ASP A 584 -71.14 9.09 8.17
N VAL A 585 -70.25 8.93 7.18
CA VAL A 585 -70.62 8.77 5.78
C VAL A 585 -70.91 7.29 5.46
N LEU A 586 -70.07 6.38 5.99
CA LEU A 586 -70.06 4.94 5.64
C LEU A 586 -71.39 4.21 5.88
N ASN A 587 -72.17 4.63 6.89
CA ASN A 587 -73.44 4.00 7.25
C ASN A 587 -74.68 4.76 6.72
N SER A 588 -74.49 5.79 5.90
CA SER A 588 -75.60 6.58 5.35
C SER A 588 -76.16 5.96 4.06
N ALA A 589 -77.49 5.80 4.00
CA ALA A 589 -78.13 5.22 2.82
C ALA A 589 -78.09 6.20 1.64
N LEU A 590 -77.36 5.83 0.57
CA LEU A 590 -77.39 6.55 -0.70
C LEU A 590 -78.65 6.15 -1.49
N VAL A 591 -79.39 7.14 -1.96
CA VAL A 591 -80.60 6.99 -2.76
C VAL A 591 -80.43 7.79 -4.05
N LEU A 592 -80.67 7.16 -5.20
CA LEU A 592 -80.76 7.86 -6.48
C LEU A 592 -82.18 8.41 -6.65
N ARG A 593 -82.32 9.72 -6.78
CA ARG A 593 -83.60 10.38 -7.08
C ARG A 593 -83.93 10.27 -8.56
N ALA A 594 -85.22 10.28 -8.88
CA ALA A 594 -85.74 10.12 -10.25
C ALA A 594 -85.29 11.21 -11.24
N ASP A 595 -84.70 12.31 -10.76
CA ASP A 595 -84.07 13.36 -11.58
C ASP A 595 -82.57 13.09 -11.85
N GLY A 596 -82.09 11.88 -11.59
CA GLY A 596 -80.70 11.46 -11.75
C GLY A 596 -79.76 11.88 -10.60
N THR A 597 -80.26 12.55 -9.55
CA THR A 597 -79.40 13.04 -8.46
C THR A 597 -79.20 11.99 -7.38
N LEU A 598 -77.95 11.61 -7.14
CA LEU A 598 -77.53 10.77 -6.03
C LEU A 598 -77.51 11.62 -4.74
N VAL A 599 -78.20 11.16 -3.69
CA VAL A 599 -78.25 11.83 -2.38
C VAL A 599 -77.91 10.85 -1.25
N ALA A 600 -77.25 11.32 -0.19
CA ALA A 600 -77.09 10.58 1.06
C ALA A 600 -77.90 11.25 2.17
N THR A 601 -78.39 10.47 3.14
CA THR A 601 -79.11 11.00 4.30
C THR A 601 -78.34 10.69 5.57
N ILE A 602 -77.82 11.74 6.22
CA ILE A 602 -77.03 11.66 7.45
C ILE A 602 -77.88 12.31 8.55
N GLY A 603 -78.27 11.52 9.56
CA GLY A 603 -79.33 11.90 10.51
C GLY A 603 -80.63 12.20 9.77
N ASN A 604 -81.33 13.27 10.16
CA ASN A 604 -82.59 13.70 9.52
C ASN A 604 -82.39 14.56 8.25
N THR A 605 -81.17 14.71 7.73
CA THR A 605 -80.85 15.69 6.68
C THR A 605 -80.33 15.00 5.41
N THR A 606 -81.14 15.00 4.35
CA THR A 606 -80.75 14.48 3.01
C THR A 606 -79.96 15.53 2.22
N ARG A 607 -78.79 15.15 1.69
CA ARG A 607 -77.84 16.05 1.00
C ARG A 607 -77.40 15.45 -0.36
N PRO A 608 -77.33 16.23 -1.44
CA PRO A 608 -76.92 15.75 -2.76
C PRO A 608 -75.41 15.56 -2.88
N LEU A 609 -75.01 14.54 -3.64
CA LEU A 609 -73.62 14.16 -3.92
C LEU A 609 -73.22 14.31 -5.40
N GLY A 610 -74.17 14.26 -6.33
CA GLY A 610 -73.92 14.45 -7.76
C GLY A 610 -75.10 13.99 -8.63
N LYS A 611 -75.03 14.20 -9.95
CA LYS A 611 -75.97 13.63 -10.93
C LYS A 611 -75.28 12.58 -11.79
N LEU A 612 -75.98 11.49 -12.08
CA LEU A 612 -75.52 10.41 -12.95
C LEU A 612 -76.38 10.39 -14.22
N ASN A 613 -75.78 10.64 -15.38
CA ASN A 613 -76.50 10.69 -16.66
C ASN A 613 -76.70 9.28 -17.23
N LEU A 614 -77.95 8.95 -17.60
CA LEU A 614 -78.34 7.57 -17.93
C LEU A 614 -78.09 7.15 -19.39
N ILE A 615 -77.48 8.01 -20.21
CA ILE A 615 -77.26 7.76 -21.64
C ILE A 615 -76.10 6.79 -21.89
N ASP A 616 -75.08 6.79 -21.04
CA ASP A 616 -73.86 5.99 -21.21
C ASP A 616 -74.06 4.49 -20.88
N LEU A 617 -75.18 4.14 -20.24
CA LEU A 617 -75.49 2.75 -19.85
C LEU A 617 -76.26 1.97 -20.93
N GLY A 618 -76.78 2.64 -21.96
CA GLY A 618 -77.52 1.98 -23.05
C GLY A 618 -76.63 1.29 -24.07
N ALA A 619 -75.58 1.97 -24.53
CA ALA A 619 -74.64 1.46 -25.54
C ALA A 619 -73.75 0.31 -25.01
N ALA A 620 -73.49 0.29 -23.71
CA ALA A 620 -72.62 -0.70 -23.07
C ALA A 620 -73.14 -2.15 -23.21
N SER A 621 -74.45 -2.38 -23.24
CA SER A 621 -75.03 -3.72 -23.16
C SER A 621 -74.76 -4.60 -24.39
N ASP A 622 -75.10 -4.14 -25.60
CA ASP A 622 -74.91 -4.90 -26.84
C ASP A 622 -73.45 -4.93 -27.33
N GLN A 623 -72.61 -4.00 -26.89
CA GLN A 623 -71.18 -4.06 -27.15
C GLN A 623 -70.47 -4.99 -26.15
N ALA A 624 -70.75 -4.89 -24.84
CA ALA A 624 -70.20 -5.81 -23.86
C ALA A 624 -70.69 -7.25 -24.06
N ARG A 625 -71.92 -7.48 -24.55
CA ARG A 625 -72.41 -8.85 -24.84
C ARG A 625 -71.69 -9.49 -26.04
N ARG A 626 -71.49 -8.74 -27.14
CA ARG A 626 -70.69 -9.21 -28.27
C ARG A 626 -69.20 -9.32 -27.91
N GLN A 627 -68.71 -8.47 -27.03
CA GLN A 627 -67.38 -8.62 -26.45
C GLN A 627 -67.31 -9.92 -25.64
N LEU A 628 -68.27 -10.23 -24.76
CA LEU A 628 -68.29 -11.47 -23.98
C LEU A 628 -68.35 -12.73 -24.86
N GLU A 629 -69.08 -12.70 -25.97
CA GLU A 629 -69.11 -13.79 -26.95
C GLU A 629 -67.78 -13.90 -27.73
N THR A 630 -67.10 -12.78 -27.99
CA THR A 630 -65.75 -12.73 -28.58
C THR A 630 -64.66 -13.16 -27.59
N ASP A 631 -64.82 -12.83 -26.31
CA ASP A 631 -63.94 -13.20 -25.19
C ASP A 631 -64.10 -14.68 -24.87
N LEU A 632 -65.32 -15.23 -24.94
CA LEU A 632 -65.56 -16.66 -24.80
C LEU A 632 -65.05 -17.45 -26.01
N ALA A 633 -65.20 -16.91 -27.23
CA ALA A 633 -64.62 -17.50 -28.44
C ALA A 633 -63.08 -17.49 -28.39
N SER A 634 -62.47 -16.37 -28.01
CA SER A 634 -61.02 -16.25 -27.87
C SER A 634 -60.48 -17.00 -26.64
N LEU A 635 -61.24 -17.16 -25.56
CA LEU A 635 -60.93 -18.07 -24.46
C LEU A 635 -60.99 -19.54 -24.93
N SER A 636 -61.96 -19.92 -25.76
CA SER A 636 -62.00 -21.26 -26.35
C SER A 636 -60.82 -21.51 -27.30
N ALA A 637 -60.42 -20.49 -28.06
CA ALA A 637 -59.23 -20.51 -28.89
C ALA A 637 -57.93 -20.51 -28.06
N ALA A 638 -57.90 -19.84 -26.91
CA ALA A 638 -56.78 -19.84 -25.98
C ALA A 638 -56.66 -21.19 -25.24
N VAL A 639 -57.77 -21.84 -24.88
CA VAL A 639 -57.79 -23.20 -24.34
C VAL A 639 -57.37 -24.21 -25.41
N ALA A 640 -57.79 -24.03 -26.67
CA ALA A 640 -57.28 -24.83 -27.79
C ALA A 640 -55.78 -24.59 -28.06
N GLN A 641 -55.31 -23.35 -27.99
CA GLN A 641 -53.89 -23.00 -28.05
C GLN A 641 -53.11 -23.47 -26.82
N LEU A 642 -53.76 -23.67 -25.66
CA LEU A 642 -53.15 -24.21 -24.45
C LEU A 642 -53.10 -25.74 -24.49
N ALA A 643 -54.04 -26.42 -25.16
CA ALA A 643 -53.97 -27.85 -25.44
C ALA A 643 -52.94 -28.17 -26.55
N THR A 644 -52.93 -27.36 -27.61
CA THR A 644 -51.85 -27.37 -28.62
C THR A 644 -50.53 -26.95 -27.97
N GLY A 645 -50.57 -26.02 -27.01
CA GLY A 645 -49.45 -25.54 -26.21
C GLY A 645 -48.91 -26.61 -25.26
N GLN A 646 -49.76 -27.41 -24.63
CA GLN A 646 -49.35 -28.61 -23.89
C GLN A 646 -48.76 -29.67 -24.83
N THR A 647 -49.28 -29.79 -26.05
CA THR A 647 -48.71 -30.69 -27.08
C THR A 647 -47.35 -30.18 -27.55
N ILE A 648 -47.18 -28.86 -27.71
CA ILE A 648 -45.90 -28.21 -28.03
C ILE A 648 -44.93 -28.32 -26.85
N VAL A 649 -45.38 -28.15 -25.60
CA VAL A 649 -44.55 -28.28 -24.39
C VAL A 649 -44.17 -29.74 -24.14
N GLN A 650 -45.06 -30.71 -24.40
CA GLN A 650 -44.72 -32.14 -24.37
C GLN A 650 -43.78 -32.52 -25.51
N ASN A 651 -43.95 -31.98 -26.72
CA ASN A 651 -42.99 -32.18 -27.81
C ASN A 651 -41.66 -31.49 -27.52
N VAL A 652 -41.63 -30.27 -26.97
CA VAL A 652 -40.40 -29.57 -26.55
C VAL A 652 -39.70 -30.31 -25.41
N PHE A 653 -40.44 -30.87 -24.44
CA PHE A 653 -39.84 -31.74 -23.43
C PHE A 653 -39.32 -33.04 -24.05
N ARG A 654 -40.06 -33.70 -24.96
CA ARG A 654 -39.61 -34.92 -25.64
C ARG A 654 -38.39 -34.67 -26.55
N ASP A 655 -38.38 -33.57 -27.27
CA ASP A 655 -37.33 -33.21 -28.24
C ASP A 655 -36.10 -32.59 -27.53
N ALA A 656 -36.28 -32.00 -26.34
CA ALA A 656 -35.19 -31.75 -25.38
C ALA A 656 -34.75 -33.03 -24.61
N GLY A 657 -35.55 -34.10 -24.65
CA GLY A 657 -35.27 -35.38 -24.01
C GLY A 657 -35.66 -35.49 -22.54
N LEU A 658 -36.46 -34.58 -21.98
CA LEU A 658 -36.99 -34.68 -20.61
C LEU A 658 -38.12 -35.72 -20.54
N TYR A 659 -37.93 -36.76 -19.73
CA TYR A 659 -38.96 -37.77 -19.42
C TYR A 659 -39.05 -38.00 -17.90
N THR A 660 -40.23 -38.35 -17.38
CA THR A 660 -40.40 -38.73 -15.98
C THR A 660 -40.21 -40.23 -15.80
N ASP A 661 -39.38 -40.62 -14.84
CA ASP A 661 -39.16 -42.01 -14.47
C ASP A 661 -40.43 -42.58 -13.80
N PRO A 662 -41.08 -43.62 -14.39
CA PRO A 662 -42.35 -44.15 -13.87
C PRO A 662 -42.26 -44.76 -12.47
N ALA A 663 -41.07 -45.14 -11.99
CA ALA A 663 -40.88 -45.75 -10.69
C ALA A 663 -40.56 -44.75 -9.57
N SER A 664 -40.05 -43.55 -9.92
CA SER A 664 -39.61 -42.53 -8.94
C SER A 664 -40.32 -41.18 -9.05
N GLY A 665 -41.03 -40.91 -10.16
CA GLY A 665 -41.74 -39.65 -10.40
C GLY A 665 -40.84 -38.44 -10.70
N ILE A 666 -39.52 -38.63 -10.74
CA ILE A 666 -38.53 -37.57 -10.98
C ILE A 666 -38.36 -37.37 -12.50
N ALA A 667 -38.29 -36.11 -12.94
CA ALA A 667 -37.96 -35.76 -14.33
C ALA A 667 -36.45 -35.90 -14.59
N LYS A 668 -36.09 -36.64 -15.64
CA LYS A 668 -34.71 -36.95 -16.04
C LYS A 668 -34.48 -36.50 -17.49
N LEU A 669 -33.26 -36.06 -17.78
CA LEU A 669 -32.88 -35.54 -19.09
C LEU A 669 -32.12 -36.62 -19.88
N PHE A 670 -32.75 -37.18 -20.92
CA PHE A 670 -32.20 -38.23 -21.79
C PHE A 670 -30.86 -37.84 -22.42
N ALA A 671 -30.61 -36.56 -22.69
CA ALA A 671 -29.30 -36.09 -23.13
C ALA A 671 -28.21 -36.29 -22.06
N ILE A 672 -28.53 -36.10 -20.77
CA ILE A 672 -27.61 -36.38 -19.65
C ILE A 672 -27.49 -37.88 -19.40
N GLU A 673 -28.57 -38.65 -19.46
CA GLU A 673 -28.46 -40.12 -19.28
C GLU A 673 -27.71 -40.79 -20.44
N ASN A 674 -27.97 -40.41 -21.69
CA ASN A 674 -27.20 -40.90 -22.84
C ASN A 674 -25.75 -40.38 -22.81
N ARG A 675 -25.49 -39.18 -22.26
CA ARG A 675 -24.11 -38.71 -22.02
C ARG A 675 -23.43 -39.46 -20.87
N ALA A 676 -24.15 -39.83 -19.81
CA ALA A 676 -23.63 -40.64 -18.70
C ALA A 676 -23.41 -42.09 -19.12
N GLU A 677 -24.28 -42.65 -19.97
CA GLU A 677 -24.12 -43.96 -20.58
C GLU A 677 -23.00 -43.94 -21.64
N GLN A 678 -22.82 -42.84 -22.39
CA GLN A 678 -21.64 -42.61 -23.23
C GLN A 678 -20.36 -42.49 -22.40
N ILE A 679 -20.38 -41.81 -21.25
CA ILE A 679 -19.22 -41.72 -20.34
C ILE A 679 -18.95 -43.08 -19.70
N SER A 680 -19.97 -43.86 -19.37
CA SER A 680 -19.81 -45.24 -18.87
C SER A 680 -19.30 -46.19 -19.96
N LYS A 681 -19.80 -46.08 -21.20
CA LYS A 681 -19.32 -46.86 -22.36
C LYS A 681 -17.93 -46.42 -22.79
N LEU A 682 -17.62 -45.12 -22.72
CA LEU A 682 -16.29 -44.57 -22.97
C LEU A 682 -15.33 -44.94 -21.85
N SER A 683 -15.76 -45.00 -20.59
CA SER A 683 -14.95 -45.50 -19.48
C SER A 683 -14.72 -47.01 -19.59
N VAL A 684 -15.73 -47.80 -19.95
CA VAL A 684 -15.55 -49.24 -20.25
C VAL A 684 -14.67 -49.44 -21.49
N THR A 685 -14.75 -48.57 -22.49
CA THR A 685 -13.91 -48.63 -23.70
C THR A 685 -12.50 -48.10 -23.43
N LEU A 686 -12.30 -47.09 -22.58
CA LEU A 686 -10.98 -46.68 -22.11
C LEU A 686 -10.38 -47.76 -21.22
N ASN A 687 -11.14 -48.40 -20.34
CA ASN A 687 -10.64 -49.47 -19.48
C ASN A 687 -10.35 -50.75 -20.29
N ALA A 688 -11.12 -51.04 -21.33
CA ALA A 688 -10.84 -52.12 -22.28
C ALA A 688 -9.68 -51.78 -23.24
N ALA A 689 -9.51 -50.50 -23.60
CA ALA A 689 -8.36 -50.02 -24.38
C ALA A 689 -7.10 -49.97 -23.52
N LEU A 690 -7.19 -49.55 -22.26
CA LEU A 690 -6.12 -49.56 -21.26
C LEU A 690 -5.71 -50.99 -20.96
N ALA A 691 -6.66 -51.90 -20.70
CA ALA A 691 -6.39 -53.33 -20.59
C ALA A 691 -5.83 -53.92 -21.90
N SER A 692 -6.27 -53.46 -23.08
CA SER A 692 -5.66 -53.87 -24.36
C SER A 692 -4.30 -53.21 -24.61
N ILE A 693 -3.97 -52.10 -23.96
CA ILE A 693 -2.68 -51.42 -24.03
C ILE A 693 -1.73 -52.13 -23.07
N ASP A 694 -2.13 -52.40 -21.82
CA ASP A 694 -1.42 -53.29 -20.90
C ASP A 694 -1.16 -54.65 -21.54
N LEU A 695 -2.16 -55.29 -22.18
CA LEU A 695 -1.96 -56.58 -22.84
C LEU A 695 -1.08 -56.52 -24.12
N LYS A 696 -0.87 -55.33 -24.70
CA LYS A 696 0.04 -55.09 -25.84
C LYS A 696 1.39 -54.50 -25.42
N ALA A 697 1.49 -53.97 -24.21
CA ALA A 697 2.69 -53.43 -23.58
C ALA A 697 3.32 -54.41 -22.57
N THR A 698 2.59 -55.46 -22.15
CA THR A 698 3.19 -56.64 -21.54
C THR A 698 4.21 -57.21 -22.51
N VAL A 699 5.38 -57.51 -21.95
CA VAL A 699 6.63 -57.86 -22.64
C VAL A 699 6.43 -58.88 -23.77
N ASN A 700 5.47 -59.82 -23.65
CA ASN A 700 5.08 -60.79 -24.67
C ASN A 700 4.97 -60.27 -26.12
N TYR A 701 4.42 -59.09 -26.40
CA TYR A 701 4.34 -58.61 -27.81
C TYR A 701 5.72 -58.21 -28.35
N VAL A 702 6.54 -57.59 -27.51
CA VAL A 702 7.92 -57.20 -27.83
C VAL A 702 8.82 -58.44 -27.91
N ASP A 703 8.67 -59.39 -26.99
CA ASP A 703 9.39 -60.66 -27.00
C ASP A 703 8.99 -61.56 -28.19
N GLN A 704 7.73 -61.58 -28.61
CA GLN A 704 7.34 -62.28 -29.85
C GLN A 704 8.01 -61.65 -31.07
N ALA A 705 8.08 -60.32 -31.15
CA ALA A 705 8.81 -59.64 -32.22
C ALA A 705 10.34 -59.93 -32.17
N ILE A 706 10.94 -59.94 -30.97
CA ILE A 706 12.36 -60.25 -30.78
C ILE A 706 12.68 -61.73 -31.06
N LEU A 707 11.80 -62.66 -30.71
CA LEU A 707 11.97 -64.09 -30.96
C LEU A 707 11.76 -64.44 -32.44
N GLN A 708 10.74 -63.88 -33.10
CA GLN A 708 10.60 -64.01 -34.57
C GLN A 708 11.77 -63.36 -35.32
N ALA A 709 12.40 -62.32 -34.78
CA ALA A 709 13.62 -61.73 -35.33
C ALA A 709 14.92 -62.48 -34.98
N LYS A 710 14.88 -63.55 -34.18
CA LYS A 710 16.07 -64.33 -33.75
C LYS A 710 16.03 -65.83 -34.05
N LEU A 711 14.86 -66.41 -34.34
CA LEU A 711 14.72 -67.82 -34.70
C LEU A 711 14.48 -67.94 -36.21
N ASP A 712 15.57 -68.01 -36.96
CA ASP A 712 15.56 -68.40 -38.36
C ASP A 712 15.20 -69.90 -38.52
N GLY A 713 14.66 -70.29 -39.68
CA GLY A 713 14.72 -71.66 -40.19
C GLY A 713 14.25 -72.83 -39.31
N SER A 714 12.98 -72.83 -38.90
CA SER A 714 12.13 -74.05 -38.90
C SER A 714 12.70 -75.38 -38.33
N ASP A 715 12.81 -75.55 -37.00
CA ASP A 715 13.00 -76.92 -36.43
C ASP A 715 12.49 -77.17 -34.99
N VAL A 716 11.73 -76.26 -34.36
CA VAL A 716 11.12 -76.51 -33.04
C VAL A 716 9.67 -76.02 -32.95
N ASP A 717 8.72 -76.96 -33.00
CA ASP A 717 7.30 -76.66 -32.73
C ASP A 717 7.03 -76.53 -31.23
N LEU A 718 7.38 -75.35 -30.70
CA LEU A 718 7.08 -74.96 -29.32
C LEU A 718 5.58 -74.67 -29.09
N SER A 719 4.71 -74.69 -30.11
CA SER A 719 3.29 -74.31 -29.93
C SER A 719 2.57 -75.18 -28.89
N SER A 720 2.87 -76.48 -28.88
CA SER A 720 2.34 -77.43 -27.88
C SER A 720 2.81 -77.14 -26.45
N ILE A 721 4.00 -76.58 -26.29
CA ILE A 721 4.54 -76.14 -25.00
C ILE A 721 3.91 -74.79 -24.61
N PHE A 722 3.80 -73.83 -25.54
CA PHE A 722 3.18 -72.53 -25.28
C PHE A 722 1.69 -72.64 -24.96
N VAL A 723 0.93 -73.54 -25.60
CA VAL A 723 -0.48 -73.80 -25.23
C VAL A 723 -0.58 -74.37 -23.81
N ARG A 724 0.31 -75.29 -23.43
CA ARG A 724 0.35 -75.84 -22.07
C ARG A 724 0.83 -74.84 -21.02
N LEU A 725 1.79 -73.98 -21.37
CA LEU A 725 2.29 -72.91 -20.51
C LEU A 725 1.21 -71.84 -20.30
N THR A 726 0.61 -71.31 -21.37
CA THR A 726 -0.51 -70.35 -21.30
C THR A 726 -1.68 -70.92 -20.49
N SER A 727 -2.01 -72.21 -20.68
CA SER A 727 -3.04 -72.89 -19.89
C SER A 727 -2.66 -73.04 -18.41
N ALA A 728 -1.38 -73.27 -18.10
CA ALA A 728 -0.88 -73.34 -16.73
C ALA A 728 -0.84 -71.95 -16.08
N GLU A 729 -0.38 -70.92 -16.77
CA GLU A 729 -0.35 -69.53 -16.33
C GLU A 729 -1.76 -68.96 -16.12
N THR A 730 -2.71 -69.29 -16.99
CA THR A 730 -4.14 -68.97 -16.79
C THR A 730 -4.69 -69.68 -15.55
N SER A 731 -4.32 -70.95 -15.34
CA SER A 731 -4.74 -71.72 -14.16
C SER A 731 -4.10 -71.20 -12.87
N ILE A 732 -2.83 -70.83 -12.90
CA ILE A 732 -2.08 -70.23 -11.79
C ILE A 732 -2.66 -68.86 -11.46
N SER A 733 -2.90 -68.00 -12.46
CA SER A 733 -3.50 -66.69 -12.26
C SER A 733 -4.92 -66.79 -11.69
N GLY A 734 -5.73 -67.73 -12.18
CA GLY A 734 -7.06 -68.02 -11.63
C GLY A 734 -7.01 -68.56 -10.20
N LEU A 735 -6.06 -69.44 -9.88
CA LEU A 735 -5.80 -69.91 -8.52
C LEU A 735 -5.30 -68.77 -7.62
N GLN A 736 -4.44 -67.89 -8.11
CA GLN A 736 -3.83 -66.79 -7.36
C GLN A 736 -4.87 -65.71 -7.05
N ALA A 737 -5.76 -65.37 -8.00
CA ALA A 737 -6.93 -64.53 -7.77
C ALA A 737 -7.95 -65.19 -6.81
N SER A 738 -8.17 -66.51 -6.92
CA SER A 738 -9.02 -67.25 -5.98
C SER A 738 -8.40 -67.35 -4.57
N ILE A 739 -7.07 -67.39 -4.48
CA ILE A 739 -6.31 -67.34 -3.23
C ILE A 739 -6.36 -65.93 -2.64
N GLN A 740 -6.28 -64.85 -3.43
CA GLN A 740 -6.50 -63.49 -2.91
C GLN A 740 -7.94 -63.29 -2.43
N LEU A 741 -8.96 -63.63 -3.22
CA LEU A 741 -10.36 -63.52 -2.76
C LEU A 741 -10.63 -64.38 -1.52
N LYS A 742 -10.07 -65.59 -1.43
CA LYS A 742 -10.19 -66.42 -0.23
C LYS A 742 -9.32 -65.92 0.92
N ALA A 743 -8.16 -65.32 0.67
CA ALA A 743 -7.36 -64.68 1.71
C ALA A 743 -8.15 -63.51 2.29
N ASP A 744 -8.59 -62.55 1.49
CA ASP A 744 -9.33 -61.39 2.01
C ASP A 744 -10.65 -61.81 2.67
N ALA A 745 -11.45 -62.70 2.07
CA ALA A 745 -12.68 -63.17 2.69
C ALA A 745 -12.45 -63.99 3.98
N THR A 746 -11.46 -64.88 4.01
CA THR A 746 -11.21 -65.77 5.17
C THR A 746 -10.36 -65.09 6.25
N VAL A 747 -9.47 -64.16 5.89
CA VAL A 747 -8.69 -63.36 6.84
C VAL A 747 -9.54 -62.25 7.42
N VAL A 748 -10.39 -61.55 6.66
CA VAL A 748 -11.31 -60.55 7.27
C VAL A 748 -12.37 -61.23 8.13
N THR A 749 -13.08 -62.24 7.61
CA THR A 749 -14.08 -62.98 8.43
C THR A 749 -13.40 -63.74 9.58
N GLY A 750 -12.20 -64.26 9.35
CA GLY A 750 -11.40 -64.98 10.35
C GLY A 750 -10.80 -64.07 11.42
N LEU A 751 -10.37 -62.83 11.10
CA LEU A 751 -10.01 -61.82 12.10
C LEU A 751 -11.24 -61.33 12.83
N GLN A 752 -12.37 -61.11 12.16
CA GLN A 752 -13.59 -60.67 12.84
C GLN A 752 -14.12 -61.74 13.81
N GLY A 753 -14.06 -63.02 13.41
CA GLY A 753 -14.32 -64.17 14.27
C GLY A 753 -13.27 -64.34 15.38
N SER A 754 -11.98 -64.18 15.07
CA SER A 754 -10.88 -64.33 16.04
C SER A 754 -10.85 -63.20 17.06
N VAL A 755 -11.08 -61.94 16.66
CA VAL A 755 -11.20 -60.79 17.58
C VAL A 755 -12.45 -60.94 18.44
N THR A 756 -13.57 -61.43 17.89
CA THR A 756 -14.76 -61.77 18.69
C THR A 756 -14.44 -62.88 19.71
N SER A 757 -13.75 -63.95 19.28
CA SER A 757 -13.34 -65.05 20.14
C SER A 757 -12.27 -64.66 21.16
N ILE A 758 -11.37 -63.73 20.83
CA ILE A 758 -10.33 -63.19 21.71
C ILE A 758 -10.98 -62.28 22.76
N ASN A 759 -11.91 -61.40 22.37
CA ASN A 759 -12.64 -60.58 23.33
C ASN A 759 -13.48 -61.45 24.28
N GLN A 760 -14.22 -62.44 23.76
CA GLN A 760 -14.92 -63.42 24.59
C GLN A 760 -13.96 -64.23 25.49
N SER A 761 -12.76 -64.56 25.00
CA SER A 761 -11.73 -65.24 25.81
C SER A 761 -11.09 -64.32 26.85
N LEU A 762 -11.00 -63.02 26.58
CA LEU A 762 -10.46 -62.00 27.48
C LEU A 762 -11.46 -61.68 28.59
N ASP A 763 -12.75 -61.57 28.26
CA ASP A 763 -13.85 -61.46 29.23
C ASP A 763 -13.97 -62.74 30.06
N ALA A 764 -13.85 -63.91 29.44
CA ALA A 764 -13.77 -65.19 30.15
C ALA A 764 -12.52 -65.30 31.03
N LEU A 765 -11.36 -64.77 30.61
CA LEU A 765 -10.16 -64.72 31.46
C LEU A 765 -10.31 -63.72 32.60
N ASN A 766 -10.91 -62.55 32.38
CA ASN A 766 -11.20 -61.57 33.43
C ASN A 766 -12.17 -62.15 34.47
N ALA A 767 -13.22 -62.85 34.02
CA ALA A 767 -14.12 -63.60 34.88
C ALA A 767 -13.40 -64.75 35.60
N LEU A 768 -12.53 -65.49 34.92
CA LEU A 768 -11.75 -66.58 35.52
C LEU A 768 -10.75 -66.06 36.55
N VAL A 769 -10.08 -64.92 36.30
CA VAL A 769 -9.15 -64.27 37.23
C VAL A 769 -9.90 -63.74 38.45
N SER A 770 -11.05 -63.08 38.25
CA SER A 770 -11.94 -62.65 39.34
C SER A 770 -12.40 -63.84 40.20
N THR A 771 -12.76 -64.96 39.56
CA THR A 771 -13.20 -66.19 40.25
C THR A 771 -12.04 -66.96 40.91
N LYS A 772 -10.85 -66.98 40.31
CA LYS A 772 -9.63 -67.62 40.84
C LYS A 772 -9.02 -66.84 42.02
N ALA A 773 -9.21 -65.52 42.05
CA ALA A 773 -8.78 -64.65 43.14
C ALA A 773 -9.68 -64.75 44.40
N SER A 774 -10.81 -65.46 44.33
CA SER A 774 -11.75 -65.58 45.45
C SER A 774 -12.01 -67.03 45.87
N GLN A 775 -11.91 -67.27 47.17
CA GLN A 775 -12.33 -68.48 47.90
C GLN A 775 -11.67 -69.83 47.56
N THR A 776 -11.77 -70.33 46.32
CA THR A 776 -11.53 -71.75 46.00
C THR A 776 -10.13 -72.28 46.39
N VAL A 777 -9.08 -71.46 46.25
CA VAL A 777 -7.71 -71.86 46.59
C VAL A 777 -7.49 -71.88 48.11
N VAL A 778 -8.14 -70.97 48.84
CA VAL A 778 -8.03 -70.87 50.31
C VAL A 778 -8.73 -72.06 50.96
N ASP A 779 -9.96 -72.35 50.54
CA ASP A 779 -10.75 -73.47 51.07
C ASP A 779 -10.08 -74.82 50.76
N GLY A 780 -9.54 -74.98 49.54
CA GLY A 780 -8.81 -76.17 49.12
C GLY A 780 -7.48 -76.41 49.85
N MET A 781 -6.84 -75.37 50.37
CA MET A 781 -5.66 -75.50 51.23
C MET A 781 -6.04 -75.92 52.66
N GLY A 782 -7.15 -75.40 53.20
CA GLY A 782 -7.69 -75.86 54.49
C GLY A 782 -8.04 -77.34 54.48
N ALA A 783 -8.80 -77.80 53.47
CA ALA A 783 -9.18 -79.20 53.33
C ALA A 783 -7.97 -80.16 53.20
N ARG A 784 -6.91 -79.73 52.51
CA ARG A 784 -5.68 -80.54 52.35
C ARG A 784 -4.83 -80.61 53.61
N LEU A 785 -4.86 -79.58 54.47
CA LEU A 785 -4.20 -79.62 55.76
C LEU A 785 -4.91 -80.62 56.69
N THR A 786 -6.23 -80.51 56.82
CA THR A 786 -7.06 -81.44 57.61
C THR A 786 -6.89 -82.89 57.17
N LEU A 787 -6.81 -83.16 55.85
CA LEU A 787 -6.58 -84.50 55.35
C LEU A 787 -5.16 -85.02 55.70
N ALA A 788 -4.14 -84.16 55.64
CA ALA A 788 -2.76 -84.53 55.96
C ALA A 788 -2.55 -84.80 57.47
N GLU A 789 -3.27 -84.08 58.33
CA GLU A 789 -3.34 -84.37 59.77
C GLU A 789 -3.97 -85.75 60.00
N GLN A 790 -5.08 -86.07 59.32
CA GLN A 790 -5.73 -87.39 59.41
C GLN A 790 -4.86 -88.55 58.89
N THR A 791 -4.01 -88.37 57.88
CA THR A 791 -3.08 -89.44 57.45
C THR A 791 -1.89 -89.64 58.38
N LEU A 792 -1.54 -88.64 59.21
CA LEU A 792 -0.39 -88.75 60.13
C LEU A 792 -0.72 -89.59 61.37
N ASP A 793 -1.94 -89.47 61.89
CA ASP A 793 -2.44 -90.26 63.04
C ASP A 793 -2.77 -91.74 62.67
N ALA A 794 -2.72 -92.11 61.38
CA ALA A 794 -3.32 -93.35 60.87
C ALA A 794 -2.36 -94.52 60.57
N PHE A 795 -1.04 -94.37 60.78
CA PHE A 795 -0.05 -95.41 60.41
C PHE A 795 0.72 -95.99 61.60
N ASP A 796 0.15 -97.04 62.21
CA ASP A 796 0.84 -97.94 63.13
C ASP A 796 1.71 -98.98 62.39
N GLY A 797 2.85 -99.33 62.98
CA GLY A 797 3.94 -100.10 62.35
C GLY A 797 3.69 -101.60 62.19
N ALA A 798 2.58 -102.15 62.69
CA ALA A 798 2.33 -103.58 62.75
C ALA A 798 1.98 -104.24 61.39
N SER A 799 1.37 -103.49 60.47
CA SER A 799 0.74 -104.05 59.25
C SER A 799 1.71 -104.61 58.21
N ILE A 800 2.90 -104.01 58.09
CA ILE A 800 3.89 -104.33 57.04
C ILE A 800 4.52 -105.71 57.21
N SER A 801 4.57 -106.25 58.44
CA SER A 801 5.21 -107.54 58.74
C SER A 801 4.48 -108.74 58.12
N SER A 802 3.14 -108.70 58.03
CA SER A 802 2.33 -109.86 57.64
C SER A 802 2.37 -110.17 56.13
N ALA A 803 2.61 -109.17 55.28
CA ALA A 803 2.63 -109.36 53.82
C ALA A 803 3.83 -110.21 53.34
N VAL A 804 4.93 -110.22 54.10
CA VAL A 804 6.18 -110.91 53.73
C VAL A 804 6.07 -112.44 53.88
N THR A 805 5.13 -112.94 54.69
CA THR A 805 4.98 -114.38 54.99
C THR A 805 4.20 -115.15 53.91
N ALA A 806 3.38 -114.47 53.11
CA ALA A 806 2.37 -115.12 52.24
C ALA A 806 2.91 -115.76 50.94
N SER A 807 4.19 -115.55 50.57
CA SER A 807 4.68 -115.81 49.21
C SER A 807 5.68 -116.98 49.07
N ARG A 808 5.68 -117.98 49.98
CA ARG A 808 6.61 -119.14 49.91
C ARG A 808 6.03 -120.48 50.43
N ARG A 809 5.37 -121.28 49.56
CA ARG A 809 5.33 -122.79 49.46
C ARG A 809 3.96 -123.38 49.09
N ALA A 810 3.90 -124.24 48.05
CA ALA A 810 2.98 -125.39 47.87
C ALA A 810 3.38 -126.25 46.63
N PRO A 811 3.31 -127.62 46.62
CA PRO A 811 3.74 -128.43 45.46
C PRO A 811 2.83 -129.65 45.05
N ALA A 812 3.07 -130.14 43.81
CA ALA A 812 3.15 -131.53 43.27
C ALA A 812 2.10 -132.66 43.54
N ASP A 813 1.98 -133.54 42.52
CA ASP A 813 1.40 -134.92 42.41
C ASP A 813 1.64 -135.39 40.92
N ASN A 814 1.37 -136.58 40.36
CA ASN A 814 1.50 -138.05 40.66
C ASN A 814 1.07 -138.81 39.36
N ASP A 815 1.31 -140.10 39.04
CA ASP A 815 2.23 -141.19 39.47
C ASP A 815 2.30 -142.26 38.31
N VAL A 816 3.00 -143.40 38.45
CA VAL A 816 3.29 -144.40 37.38
C VAL A 816 2.73 -145.82 37.64
N ALA A 817 2.09 -146.45 36.64
CA ALA A 817 1.85 -147.91 36.60
C ALA A 817 1.58 -148.45 35.17
N GLY A 818 1.90 -149.73 34.86
CA GLY A 818 1.41 -150.38 33.63
C GLY A 818 2.19 -151.52 32.95
N ALA A 819 3.24 -152.10 33.54
CA ALA A 819 4.25 -152.92 32.84
C ALA A 819 3.83 -154.33 32.32
N ASN A 820 2.55 -154.63 32.09
CA ASN A 820 2.05 -155.97 31.70
C ASN A 820 1.34 -156.06 30.33
N SER A 821 1.21 -154.96 29.58
CA SER A 821 0.53 -154.94 28.26
C SER A 821 1.36 -155.51 27.10
N ILE A 822 2.67 -155.70 27.31
CA ILE A 822 3.66 -156.01 26.26
C ILE A 822 3.38 -157.34 25.52
N LEU A 823 2.82 -158.35 26.21
CA LEU A 823 2.60 -159.68 25.63
C LEU A 823 1.40 -159.75 24.67
N ALA A 824 0.43 -158.83 24.79
CA ALA A 824 -0.76 -158.80 23.92
C ALA A 824 -0.53 -158.01 22.61
N ALA A 825 0.50 -157.17 22.55
CA ALA A 825 0.78 -156.32 21.39
C ALA A 825 1.29 -157.10 20.16
N LEU A 826 1.91 -158.27 20.37
CA LEU A 826 2.67 -158.98 19.33
C LEU A 826 1.80 -159.60 18.22
N THR A 827 0.52 -159.86 18.48
CA THR A 827 -0.44 -160.38 17.47
C THR A 827 -1.19 -159.29 16.69
N GLY A 828 -1.01 -158.01 17.05
CA GLY A 828 -1.58 -156.87 16.30
C GLY A 828 -0.63 -156.28 15.25
N TRP A 829 0.58 -156.82 15.12
CA TRP A 829 1.71 -156.18 14.45
C TRP A 829 1.51 -155.99 12.93
N ASP A 830 0.97 -156.99 12.23
CA ASP A 830 0.71 -156.90 10.79
C ASP A 830 -0.39 -155.88 10.44
N THR A 831 -1.43 -155.75 11.27
CA THR A 831 -2.44 -154.69 11.11
C THR A 831 -1.87 -153.32 11.43
N GLY A 832 -0.93 -153.24 12.38
CA GLY A 832 -0.22 -152.02 12.76
C GLY A 832 0.63 -151.42 11.65
N ASN A 833 1.27 -152.24 10.81
CA ASN A 833 2.18 -151.74 9.76
C ASN A 833 1.48 -150.87 8.70
N MET A 834 0.23 -151.18 8.32
CA MET A 834 -0.53 -150.33 7.39
C MET A 834 -0.96 -149.00 8.02
N ALA A 835 -1.32 -149.00 9.31
CA ALA A 835 -1.61 -147.78 10.05
C ALA A 835 -0.34 -146.93 10.26
N LEU A 836 0.81 -147.56 10.51
CA LEU A 836 2.09 -146.88 10.71
C LEU A 836 2.55 -146.15 9.43
N ALA A 837 2.33 -146.72 8.25
CA ALA A 837 2.61 -146.06 6.97
C ALA A 837 1.76 -144.79 6.77
N ALA A 838 0.46 -144.85 7.08
CA ALA A 838 -0.43 -143.68 7.02
C ALA A 838 -0.07 -142.60 8.05
N VAL A 839 0.26 -143.00 9.29
CA VAL A 839 0.71 -142.09 10.35
C VAL A 839 2.08 -141.48 10.02
N ALA A 840 2.98 -142.21 9.36
CA ALA A 840 4.25 -141.68 8.89
C ALA A 840 4.05 -140.63 7.79
N ALA A 841 3.20 -140.89 6.79
CA ALA A 841 2.86 -139.90 5.76
C ALA A 841 2.22 -138.64 6.37
N ALA A 842 1.25 -138.80 7.28
CA ALA A 842 0.63 -137.68 8.00
C ALA A 842 1.63 -136.90 8.87
N LYS A 843 2.60 -137.56 9.50
CA LYS A 843 3.71 -136.88 10.20
C LYS A 843 4.57 -136.07 9.24
N THR A 844 4.96 -136.62 8.09
CA THR A 844 5.78 -135.90 7.10
C THR A 844 5.05 -134.67 6.56
N GLU A 845 3.75 -134.76 6.28
CA GLU A 845 2.93 -133.60 5.89
C GLU A 845 2.81 -132.57 7.01
N LEU A 846 2.57 -133.01 8.25
CA LEU A 846 2.45 -132.14 9.42
C LEU A 846 3.76 -131.40 9.73
N THR A 847 4.91 -132.09 9.66
CA THR A 847 6.22 -131.46 9.80
C THR A 847 6.45 -130.45 8.68
N ALA A 848 6.22 -130.81 7.42
CA ALA A 848 6.37 -129.88 6.29
C ALA A 848 5.48 -128.63 6.41
N LYS A 849 4.23 -128.76 6.88
CA LYS A 849 3.35 -127.62 7.18
C LYS A 849 3.82 -126.82 8.40
N THR A 850 4.40 -127.46 9.40
CA THR A 850 4.95 -126.78 10.59
C THR A 850 6.20 -125.97 10.24
N ASP A 851 7.11 -126.53 9.43
CA ASP A 851 8.31 -125.86 8.93
C ASP A 851 7.94 -124.70 7.99
N SER A 852 6.96 -124.90 7.10
CA SER A 852 6.43 -123.87 6.22
C SER A 852 5.80 -122.71 7.00
N ASN A 853 4.95 -123.00 7.99
CA ASN A 853 4.36 -121.97 8.87
C ASN A 853 5.44 -121.25 9.70
N THR A 854 6.43 -121.97 10.23
CA THR A 854 7.52 -121.38 11.03
C THR A 854 8.40 -120.47 10.17
N SER A 855 8.69 -120.87 8.93
CA SER A 855 9.41 -120.05 7.95
C SER A 855 8.61 -118.79 7.55
N ALA A 856 7.30 -118.92 7.36
CA ALA A 856 6.42 -117.78 7.08
C ALA A 856 6.34 -116.80 8.26
N ILE A 857 6.22 -117.30 9.49
CA ILE A 857 6.23 -116.48 10.72
C ILE A 857 7.59 -115.80 10.91
N ALA A 858 8.70 -116.49 10.65
CA ALA A 858 10.03 -115.89 10.71
C ALA A 858 10.21 -114.77 9.66
N SER A 859 9.76 -114.98 8.43
CA SER A 859 9.79 -113.97 7.36
C SER A 859 8.91 -112.76 7.70
N LEU A 860 7.70 -112.99 8.23
CA LEU A 860 6.79 -111.92 8.65
C LEU A 860 7.36 -111.13 9.85
N SER A 861 8.00 -111.81 10.79
CA SER A 861 8.66 -111.19 11.95
C SER A 861 9.87 -110.35 11.53
N LEU A 862 10.65 -110.81 10.55
CA LEU A 862 11.76 -110.06 9.97
C LEU A 862 11.25 -108.82 9.23
N GLN A 863 10.19 -108.96 8.42
CA GLN A 863 9.56 -107.85 7.70
C GLN A 863 8.97 -106.80 8.66
N LEU A 864 8.30 -107.24 9.73
CA LEU A 864 7.78 -106.37 10.77
C LEU A 864 8.91 -105.65 11.53
N GLY A 865 10.02 -106.35 11.82
CA GLY A 865 11.22 -105.75 12.41
C GLY A 865 11.83 -104.66 11.54
N VAL A 866 11.90 -104.87 10.21
CA VAL A 866 12.34 -103.85 9.25
C VAL A 866 11.37 -102.67 9.20
N GLN A 867 10.06 -102.89 9.24
CA GLN A 867 9.06 -101.80 9.29
C GLN A 867 9.15 -100.99 10.59
N ILE A 868 9.29 -101.64 11.74
CA ILE A 868 9.47 -100.98 13.04
C ILE A 868 10.78 -100.17 13.04
N GLY A 869 11.88 -100.70 12.49
CA GLY A 869 13.13 -99.98 12.32
C GLY A 869 12.99 -98.74 11.44
N ALA A 870 12.28 -98.85 10.31
CA ALA A 870 12.00 -97.72 9.41
C ALA A 870 11.15 -96.63 10.09
N VAL A 871 10.08 -97.00 10.79
CA VAL A 871 9.24 -96.07 11.56
C VAL A 871 10.05 -95.38 12.67
N SER A 872 10.88 -96.14 13.41
CA SER A 872 11.75 -95.57 14.45
C SER A 872 12.78 -94.58 13.90
N ALA A 873 13.30 -94.81 12.68
CA ALA A 873 14.18 -93.87 11.99
C ALA A 873 13.43 -92.61 11.54
N GLN A 874 12.21 -92.75 11.01
CA GLN A 874 11.36 -91.61 10.64
C GLN A 874 10.99 -90.74 11.85
N VAL A 875 10.58 -91.35 12.97
CA VAL A 875 10.25 -90.62 14.21
C VAL A 875 11.48 -89.86 14.75
N SER A 876 12.66 -90.49 14.74
CA SER A 876 13.92 -89.83 15.16
C SER A 876 14.29 -88.67 14.23
N SER A 877 14.05 -88.80 12.92
CA SER A 877 14.24 -87.73 11.94
C SER A 877 13.26 -86.57 12.15
N GLU A 878 11.99 -86.85 12.44
CA GLU A 878 10.98 -85.81 12.69
C GLU A 878 11.23 -85.10 14.02
N GLN A 879 11.62 -85.81 15.08
CA GLN A 879 12.05 -85.19 16.34
C GLN A 879 13.26 -84.27 16.14
N SER A 880 14.25 -84.70 15.34
CA SER A 880 15.40 -83.85 14.99
C SER A 880 14.98 -82.61 14.19
N ALA A 881 14.05 -82.75 13.23
CA ALA A 881 13.53 -81.63 12.45
C ALA A 881 12.74 -80.63 13.32
N ARG A 882 11.92 -81.11 14.26
CA ARG A 882 11.18 -80.28 15.23
C ARG A 882 12.14 -79.52 16.15
N ILE A 883 13.12 -80.19 16.74
CA ILE A 883 14.15 -79.56 17.60
C ILE A 883 14.92 -78.47 16.85
N ASN A 884 15.29 -78.72 15.58
CA ASN A 884 15.96 -77.71 14.76
C ASN A 884 15.05 -76.51 14.44
N GLY A 885 13.75 -76.74 14.22
CA GLY A 885 12.75 -75.69 14.05
C GLY A 885 12.55 -74.85 15.31
N ASP A 886 12.41 -75.50 16.47
CA ASP A 886 12.28 -74.83 17.77
C ASP A 886 13.54 -74.00 18.11
N GLN A 887 14.73 -74.49 17.77
CA GLN A 887 15.99 -73.74 17.90
C GLN A 887 16.06 -72.52 16.97
N ALA A 888 15.60 -72.64 15.71
CA ALA A 888 15.52 -71.51 14.79
C ALA A 888 14.55 -70.43 15.32
N ILE A 889 13.34 -70.83 15.73
CA ILE A 889 12.34 -69.93 16.32
C ILE A 889 12.87 -69.25 17.58
N ALA A 890 13.60 -69.96 18.44
CA ALA A 890 14.24 -69.38 19.62
C ALA A 890 15.34 -68.35 19.26
N SER A 891 16.11 -68.59 18.20
CA SER A 891 17.13 -67.66 17.69
C SER A 891 16.51 -66.41 17.06
N ASP A 892 15.44 -66.57 16.27
CA ASP A 892 14.70 -65.46 15.69
C ASP A 892 14.01 -64.61 16.77
N LEU A 893 13.42 -65.24 17.79
CA LEU A 893 12.81 -64.55 18.93
C LEU A 893 13.85 -63.80 19.78
N ALA A 894 15.06 -64.35 19.96
CA ALA A 894 16.16 -63.66 20.61
C ALA A 894 16.63 -62.44 19.79
N THR A 895 16.76 -62.60 18.47
CA THR A 895 17.14 -61.53 17.53
C THR A 895 16.09 -60.40 17.52
N TYR A 896 14.80 -60.76 17.45
CA TYR A 896 13.68 -59.82 17.54
C TYR A 896 13.66 -59.07 18.87
N LYS A 897 13.91 -59.75 19.99
CA LYS A 897 14.00 -59.11 21.32
C LYS A 897 15.14 -58.10 21.41
N VAL A 898 16.29 -58.38 20.79
CA VAL A 898 17.41 -57.41 20.69
C VAL A 898 17.03 -56.23 19.77
N ALA A 899 16.40 -56.49 18.63
CA ALA A 899 15.94 -55.44 17.72
C ALA A 899 14.94 -54.49 18.40
N VAL A 900 13.91 -55.01 19.08
CA VAL A 900 12.94 -54.22 19.84
C VAL A 900 13.61 -53.44 20.98
N GLY A 901 14.59 -54.03 21.68
CA GLY A 901 15.38 -53.34 22.69
C GLY A 901 16.16 -52.15 22.12
N ASN A 902 16.79 -52.32 20.96
CA ASN A 902 17.52 -51.26 20.26
C ASN A 902 16.58 -50.17 19.74
N SER A 903 15.40 -50.53 19.20
CA SER A 903 14.36 -49.57 18.80
C SER A 903 13.84 -48.76 19.99
N LEU A 904 13.59 -49.40 21.14
CA LEU A 904 13.17 -48.71 22.36
C LEU A 904 14.25 -47.75 22.89
N ALA A 905 15.52 -48.16 22.86
CA ALA A 905 16.63 -47.27 23.22
C ALA A 905 16.76 -46.08 22.25
N SER A 906 16.57 -46.31 20.95
CA SER A 906 16.57 -45.26 19.93
C SER A 906 15.42 -44.25 20.16
N VAL A 907 14.20 -44.73 20.41
CA VAL A 907 13.03 -43.89 20.73
C VAL A 907 13.24 -43.09 22.02
N ASN A 908 13.77 -43.70 23.08
CA ASN A 908 14.07 -43.00 24.33
C ASN A 908 15.13 -41.90 24.14
N ASN A 909 16.20 -42.17 23.38
CA ASN A 909 17.21 -41.16 23.05
C ASN A 909 16.60 -40.01 22.21
N ALA A 910 15.73 -40.32 21.25
CA ALA A 910 15.03 -39.31 20.45
C ALA A 910 14.11 -38.43 21.32
N LEU A 911 13.42 -39.04 22.30
CA LEU A 911 12.53 -38.34 23.23
C LEU A 911 13.31 -37.41 24.17
N VAL A 912 14.45 -37.84 24.70
CA VAL A 912 15.36 -36.97 25.50
C VAL A 912 15.86 -35.80 24.65
N VAL A 913 16.33 -36.06 23.43
CA VAL A 913 16.78 -35.00 22.50
C VAL A 913 15.64 -34.04 22.13
N GLN A 914 14.37 -34.49 22.08
CA GLN A 914 13.23 -33.58 21.93
C GLN A 914 12.95 -32.77 23.21
N ALA A 915 13.07 -33.35 24.40
CA ALA A 915 12.91 -32.62 25.66
C ALA A 915 13.99 -31.52 25.85
N ASP A 916 15.24 -31.81 25.47
CA ASP A 916 16.33 -30.82 25.47
C ASP A 916 16.05 -29.69 24.46
N LYS A 917 15.60 -30.03 23.24
CA LYS A 917 15.19 -29.05 22.22
C LYS A 917 14.01 -28.19 22.68
N LEU A 918 13.01 -28.77 23.34
CA LEU A 918 11.86 -28.05 23.91
C LEU A 918 12.29 -27.11 25.04
N THR A 919 13.22 -27.54 25.89
CA THR A 919 13.81 -26.71 26.95
C THR A 919 14.59 -25.54 26.37
N ALA A 920 15.43 -25.78 25.36
CA ALA A 920 16.17 -24.73 24.65
C ALA A 920 15.22 -23.76 23.90
N MET A 921 14.15 -24.26 23.31
CA MET A 921 13.12 -23.44 22.65
C MET A 921 12.36 -22.57 23.66
N THR A 922 12.06 -23.10 24.85
CA THR A 922 11.47 -22.33 25.96
C THR A 922 12.40 -21.20 26.42
N GLY A 923 13.71 -21.48 26.55
CA GLY A 923 14.72 -20.45 26.83
C GLY A 923 14.79 -19.36 25.76
N ARG A 924 14.68 -19.73 24.47
CA ARG A 924 14.57 -18.77 23.36
C ARG A 924 13.29 -17.93 23.44
N LEU A 925 12.16 -18.54 23.83
CA LEU A 925 10.88 -17.85 23.98
C LEU A 925 10.96 -16.76 25.06
N ASN A 926 11.51 -17.09 26.23
CA ASN A 926 11.69 -16.14 27.34
C ASN A 926 12.62 -14.97 26.96
N ASN A 927 13.68 -15.24 26.19
CA ASN A 927 14.56 -14.19 25.68
C ASN A 927 13.86 -13.30 24.64
N TYR A 928 12.95 -13.85 23.84
CA TYR A 928 12.14 -13.10 22.88
C TYR A 928 11.11 -12.22 23.60
N ASP A 929 10.44 -12.74 24.63
CA ASP A 929 9.48 -12.00 25.47
C ASP A 929 10.16 -10.81 26.19
N ALA A 930 11.33 -11.03 26.79
CA ALA A 930 12.16 -9.94 27.35
C ALA A 930 12.60 -8.91 26.29
N SER A 931 12.84 -9.35 25.04
CA SER A 931 13.16 -8.46 23.92
C SER A 931 11.94 -7.66 23.44
N LEU A 932 10.75 -8.27 23.42
CA LEU A 932 9.48 -7.60 23.13
C LEU A 932 9.14 -6.56 24.21
N GLY A 933 9.32 -6.89 25.50
CA GLY A 933 9.15 -5.91 26.58
C GLY A 933 10.10 -4.72 26.45
N THR A 934 11.37 -4.98 26.10
CA THR A 934 12.36 -3.92 25.83
C THR A 934 11.99 -3.06 24.61
N LEU A 935 11.49 -3.68 23.54
CA LEU A 935 11.04 -2.98 22.33
C LEU A 935 9.75 -2.17 22.58
N SER A 936 8.80 -2.71 23.36
CA SER A 936 7.57 -2.03 23.76
C SER A 936 7.86 -0.78 24.59
N GLY A 937 8.83 -0.86 25.52
CA GLY A 937 9.35 0.31 26.23
C GLY A 937 9.89 1.37 25.26
N ARG A 938 10.81 0.98 24.37
CA ARG A 938 11.41 1.89 23.37
C ARG A 938 10.40 2.55 22.44
N ILE A 939 9.38 1.81 21.98
CA ILE A 939 8.30 2.35 21.14
C ILE A 939 7.44 3.35 21.96
N SER A 940 7.23 3.09 23.24
CA SER A 940 6.52 4.01 24.14
C SER A 940 7.32 5.30 24.38
N ASP A 941 8.64 5.20 24.54
CA ASP A 941 9.55 6.34 24.66
C ASP A 941 9.58 7.17 23.36
N GLU A 942 9.69 6.51 22.20
CA GLU A 942 9.72 7.15 20.88
C GLU A 942 8.39 7.83 20.54
N HIS A 943 7.26 7.18 20.80
CA HIS A 943 5.93 7.79 20.67
C HIS A 943 5.77 9.00 21.60
N SER A 944 6.25 8.92 22.84
CA SER A 944 6.23 10.05 23.78
C SER A 944 7.08 11.22 23.29
N ALA A 945 8.22 10.94 22.64
CA ALA A 945 9.06 11.96 22.03
C ALA A 945 8.42 12.62 20.80
N TRP A 946 7.71 11.86 19.96
CA TRP A 946 6.94 12.41 18.83
C TRP A 946 5.79 13.30 19.31
N VAL A 947 5.00 12.84 20.28
CA VAL A 947 3.89 13.63 20.87
C VAL A 947 4.40 14.93 21.50
N ALA A 948 5.55 14.91 22.18
CA ALA A 948 6.20 16.12 22.70
C ALA A 948 6.69 17.06 21.57
N GLY A 949 7.19 16.50 20.47
CA GLY A 949 7.57 17.24 19.26
C GLY A 949 6.39 17.93 18.59
N ASP A 950 5.29 17.21 18.38
CA ASP A 950 4.06 17.75 17.81
C ASP A 950 3.43 18.83 18.72
N GLN A 951 3.45 18.63 20.04
CA GLN A 951 2.99 19.64 20.99
C GLN A 951 3.85 20.91 20.94
N ALA A 952 5.17 20.79 20.81
CA ALA A 952 6.07 21.93 20.61
C ALA A 952 5.83 22.62 19.26
N GLY A 953 5.58 21.84 18.19
CA GLY A 953 5.21 22.35 16.87
C GLY A 953 3.89 23.14 16.89
N ALA A 954 2.87 22.63 17.57
CA ALA A 954 1.59 23.32 17.76
C ALA A 954 1.72 24.62 18.57
N GLN A 955 2.59 24.63 19.60
CA GLN A 955 2.92 25.86 20.36
C GLN A 955 3.67 26.89 19.50
N ALA A 956 4.62 26.43 18.68
CA ALA A 956 5.35 27.29 17.74
C ALA A 956 4.42 27.89 16.67
N LEU A 957 3.53 27.07 16.08
CA LEU A 957 2.52 27.53 15.11
C LEU A 957 1.53 28.53 15.74
N SER A 958 1.08 28.27 16.97
CA SER A 958 0.22 29.20 17.72
C SER A 958 0.92 30.54 17.99
N SER A 959 2.22 30.48 18.34
CA SER A 959 3.05 31.67 18.55
C SER A 959 3.28 32.45 17.25
N TYR A 960 3.53 31.75 16.15
CA TYR A 960 3.65 32.37 14.82
C TYR A 960 2.34 33.02 14.39
N LYS A 961 1.19 32.34 14.55
CA LYS A 961 -0.13 32.93 14.29
C LYS A 961 -0.35 34.20 15.10
N ALA A 962 -0.05 34.20 16.40
CA ALA A 962 -0.16 35.39 17.25
C ALA A 962 0.74 36.54 16.78
N GLN A 963 1.94 36.25 16.27
CA GLN A 963 2.82 37.25 15.64
C GLN A 963 2.22 37.78 14.32
N THR A 964 1.65 36.90 13.48
CA THR A 964 0.99 37.29 12.22
C THR A 964 -0.26 38.13 12.47
N ASP A 965 -1.11 37.74 13.43
CA ASP A 965 -2.32 38.48 13.82
C ASP A 965 -1.95 39.88 14.35
N ASN A 966 -0.88 39.98 15.16
CA ASN A 966 -0.35 41.25 15.66
C ASN A 966 0.25 42.10 14.53
N ALA A 967 1.02 41.51 13.61
CA ALA A 967 1.55 42.20 12.44
C ALA A 967 0.43 42.72 11.51
N LEU A 968 -0.65 41.95 11.32
CA LEU A 968 -1.84 42.36 10.59
C LEU A 968 -2.60 43.47 11.32
N ALA A 969 -2.74 43.40 12.65
CA ALA A 969 -3.33 44.47 13.44
C ALA A 969 -2.51 45.78 13.35
N GLN A 970 -1.18 45.70 13.42
CA GLN A 970 -0.28 46.84 13.20
C GLN A 970 -0.35 47.37 11.77
N ALA A 971 -0.47 46.50 10.76
CA ALA A 971 -0.66 46.91 9.37
C ALA A 971 -1.99 47.65 9.19
N ASN A 972 -3.09 47.14 9.76
CA ASN A 972 -4.40 47.77 9.73
C ASN A 972 -4.42 49.11 10.50
N GLN A 973 -3.74 49.21 11.64
CA GLN A 973 -3.54 50.48 12.35
C GLN A 973 -2.75 51.49 11.50
N ARG A 974 -1.68 51.05 10.81
CA ARG A 974 -0.92 51.90 9.90
C ARG A 974 -1.74 52.32 8.68
N ILE A 975 -2.57 51.44 8.13
CA ILE A 975 -3.51 51.76 7.03
C ILE A 975 -4.54 52.79 7.51
N GLY A 976 -5.08 52.65 8.73
CA GLY A 976 -5.93 53.65 9.37
C GLY A 976 -5.23 55.00 9.48
N VAL A 977 -4.07 55.07 10.16
CA VAL A 977 -3.29 56.30 10.32
C VAL A 977 -2.89 56.93 8.98
N VAL A 978 -2.57 56.13 7.95
CA VAL A 978 -2.28 56.61 6.59
C VAL A 978 -3.55 57.10 5.89
N SER A 979 -4.71 56.47 6.10
CA SER A 979 -5.99 56.92 5.56
C SER A 979 -6.47 58.21 6.22
N ASP A 980 -6.31 58.34 7.54
CA ASP A 980 -6.58 59.56 8.30
C ASP A 980 -5.62 60.69 7.89
N SER A 981 -4.33 60.37 7.72
CA SER A 981 -3.33 61.31 7.20
C SER A 981 -3.64 61.73 5.76
N LEU A 982 -4.05 60.80 4.89
CA LEU A 982 -4.44 61.08 3.51
C LEU A 982 -5.74 61.89 3.45
N SER A 983 -6.70 61.64 4.35
CA SER A 983 -7.91 62.44 4.50
C SER A 983 -7.58 63.86 5.00
N THR A 984 -6.64 63.99 5.94
CA THR A 984 -6.15 65.27 6.46
C THR A 984 -5.37 66.06 5.40
N VAL A 985 -4.52 65.39 4.61
CA VAL A 985 -3.78 65.99 3.49
C VAL A 985 -4.73 66.33 2.35
N SER A 986 -5.68 65.46 2.00
CA SER A 986 -6.72 65.74 1.00
C SER A 986 -7.60 66.91 1.44
N SER A 987 -7.94 67.01 2.72
CA SER A 987 -8.63 68.16 3.31
C SER A 987 -7.77 69.41 3.17
N SER A 988 -6.47 69.35 3.51
CA SER A 988 -5.54 70.49 3.38
C SER A 988 -5.29 70.94 1.94
N VAL A 989 -5.33 70.01 0.97
CA VAL A 989 -5.22 70.28 -0.48
C VAL A 989 -6.54 70.80 -1.05
N THR A 990 -7.68 70.39 -0.51
CA THR A 990 -9.00 70.94 -0.85
C THR A 990 -9.19 72.33 -0.22
N SER A 991 -8.67 72.53 0.99
CA SER A 991 -8.65 73.79 1.74
C SER A 991 -7.33 74.54 1.56
N LEU A 992 -6.76 74.53 0.36
CA LEU A 992 -5.48 75.20 0.03
C LEU A 992 -5.65 76.73 -0.06
N SER A 993 -6.15 77.33 1.01
CA SER A 993 -6.09 78.77 1.25
C SER A 993 -4.62 79.20 1.30
N THR A 994 -4.28 80.28 0.60
CA THR A 994 -2.91 80.75 0.46
C THR A 994 -2.46 81.49 1.72
N THR A 995 -2.25 80.75 2.82
CA THR A 995 -1.82 81.31 4.10
C THR A 995 -0.33 81.67 4.04
N VAL A 996 -0.06 82.89 3.57
CA VAL A 996 1.27 83.52 3.58
C VAL A 996 1.28 84.61 4.64
N GLY A 997 2.14 84.48 5.65
CA GLY A 997 2.34 85.51 6.68
C GLY A 997 1.20 85.68 7.69
N GLY A 998 0.35 84.66 7.89
CA GLY A 998 -0.66 84.66 8.95
C GLY A 998 -2.04 85.23 8.59
N ASN A 999 -2.30 85.50 7.31
CA ASN A 999 -3.63 85.87 6.82
C ASN A 999 -4.28 84.67 6.10
N THR A 1000 -5.54 84.38 6.41
CA THR A 1000 -6.32 83.34 5.74
C THR A 1000 -7.36 83.99 4.84
N ALA A 1001 -7.15 83.91 3.53
CA ALA A 1001 -8.10 84.32 2.52
C ALA A 1001 -8.84 83.09 1.96
N ALA A 1002 -10.17 83.09 2.08
CA ALA A 1002 -11.05 82.09 1.50
C ALA A 1002 -11.90 82.72 0.39
N LEU A 1003 -11.95 82.06 -0.76
CA LEU A 1003 -12.76 82.43 -1.92
C LEU A 1003 -13.93 81.45 -2.03
N THR A 1004 -15.16 81.94 -2.01
CA THR A 1004 -16.36 81.12 -2.20
C THR A 1004 -17.22 81.71 -3.31
N ALA A 1005 -17.34 80.97 -4.42
CA ALA A 1005 -18.20 81.32 -5.54
C ALA A 1005 -19.44 80.43 -5.52
N TYR A 1006 -20.62 81.06 -5.50
CA TYR A 1006 -21.90 80.34 -5.50
C TYR A 1006 -22.56 80.47 -6.87
N GLY A 1007 -22.96 79.35 -7.45
CA GLY A 1007 -23.77 79.27 -8.66
C GLY A 1007 -24.77 78.14 -8.53
N GLN A 1008 -25.94 78.42 -7.94
CA GLN A 1008 -26.94 77.42 -7.60
C GLN A 1008 -28.34 77.88 -8.02
N SER A 1009 -29.10 76.95 -8.59
CA SER A 1009 -30.55 77.07 -8.74
C SER A 1009 -31.20 76.49 -7.48
N ILE A 1010 -32.09 77.26 -6.85
CA ILE A 1010 -32.81 76.86 -5.64
C ILE A 1010 -34.27 76.66 -6.03
N ASP A 1011 -34.78 75.46 -5.76
CA ASP A 1011 -36.14 74.99 -6.07
C ASP A 1011 -36.62 75.24 -7.51
N GLY A 1012 -35.69 75.37 -8.47
CA GLY A 1012 -35.96 75.57 -9.90
C GLY A 1012 -36.54 76.95 -10.28
N LEU A 1013 -36.82 77.82 -9.30
CA LEU A 1013 -37.47 79.12 -9.50
C LEU A 1013 -36.62 80.31 -9.04
N LEU A 1014 -35.56 80.06 -8.27
CA LEU A 1014 -34.63 81.08 -7.75
C LEU A 1014 -33.21 80.83 -8.27
N LEU A 1015 -32.52 81.91 -8.61
CA LEU A 1015 -31.13 81.88 -9.06
C LEU A 1015 -30.27 82.79 -8.18
N ARG A 1016 -29.25 82.20 -7.53
CA ARG A 1016 -28.24 82.94 -6.76
C ARG A 1016 -26.89 82.75 -7.43
N TYR A 1017 -26.28 83.87 -7.82
CA TYR A 1017 -24.93 83.92 -8.37
C TYR A 1017 -24.11 85.00 -7.68
N GLY A 1018 -22.93 84.67 -7.18
CA GLY A 1018 -22.13 85.63 -6.42
C GLY A 1018 -20.76 85.11 -6.02
N VAL A 1019 -19.91 86.03 -5.59
CA VAL A 1019 -18.55 85.74 -5.10
C VAL A 1019 -18.35 86.43 -3.77
N GLU A 1020 -17.95 85.64 -2.77
CA GLU A 1020 -17.70 86.05 -1.40
C GLU A 1020 -16.22 85.79 -1.07
N PHE A 1021 -15.58 86.79 -0.49
CA PHE A 1021 -14.17 86.79 -0.08
C PHE A 1021 -14.14 87.03 1.44
N ASN A 1022 -13.78 86.01 2.21
CA ASN A 1022 -13.54 86.17 3.64
C ASN A 1022 -12.03 86.25 3.88
N SER A 1023 -11.57 87.34 4.47
CA SER A 1023 -10.18 87.53 4.87
C SER A 1023 -10.13 87.95 6.33
N ASN A 1024 -9.65 87.04 7.19
CA ASN A 1024 -9.55 87.24 8.65
C ASN A 1024 -10.85 87.76 9.33
N GLY A 1025 -12.02 87.35 8.85
CA GLY A 1025 -13.32 87.76 9.41
C GLY A 1025 -13.95 89.01 8.77
N ALA A 1026 -13.19 89.78 7.98
CA ALA A 1026 -13.79 90.77 7.08
C ALA A 1026 -14.37 90.04 5.86
N VAL A 1027 -15.69 90.06 5.73
CA VAL A 1027 -16.42 89.52 4.56
C VAL A 1027 -16.61 90.64 3.55
N THR A 1028 -16.13 90.44 2.34
CA THR A 1028 -16.39 91.34 1.20
C THR A 1028 -16.89 90.55 0.00
N GLY A 1029 -17.76 91.14 -0.83
CA GLY A 1029 -18.25 90.44 -2.02
C GLY A 1029 -19.53 91.00 -2.61
N PHE A 1030 -20.10 90.24 -3.55
CA PHE A 1030 -21.38 90.56 -4.17
C PHE A 1030 -22.24 89.31 -4.38
N ALA A 1031 -23.55 89.46 -4.24
CA ALA A 1031 -24.55 88.44 -4.54
C ALA A 1031 -25.68 89.02 -5.40
N LEU A 1032 -25.91 88.40 -6.55
CA LEU A 1032 -27.06 88.65 -7.41
C LEU A 1032 -28.11 87.59 -7.09
N ASN A 1033 -29.27 88.02 -6.59
CA ASN A 1033 -30.38 87.14 -6.23
C ASN A 1033 -31.57 87.45 -7.14
N SER A 1034 -32.05 86.44 -7.86
CA SER A 1034 -33.21 86.54 -8.76
C SER A 1034 -34.35 85.68 -8.26
N GLY A 1035 -35.53 86.29 -8.06
CA GLY A 1035 -36.75 85.61 -7.62
C GLY A 1035 -38.02 86.23 -8.22
N ALA A 1036 -39.16 85.58 -7.99
CA ALA A 1036 -40.44 85.96 -8.59
C ALA A 1036 -40.93 87.35 -8.13
N GLY A 1037 -40.67 88.38 -8.95
CA GLY A 1037 -41.10 89.76 -8.73
C GLY A 1037 -40.07 90.71 -8.12
N ARG A 1038 -38.85 90.23 -7.79
CA ARG A 1038 -37.78 91.09 -7.27
C ARG A 1038 -36.38 90.53 -7.60
N THR A 1039 -35.47 91.41 -7.97
CA THR A 1039 -34.06 91.11 -8.21
C THR A 1039 -33.19 92.02 -7.37
N ASP A 1040 -32.47 91.49 -6.39
CA ASP A 1040 -31.66 92.26 -5.45
C ASP A 1040 -30.16 91.98 -5.67
N ALA A 1041 -29.41 93.04 -5.97
CA ALA A 1041 -27.95 93.02 -6.09
C ALA A 1041 -27.34 93.55 -4.79
N VAL A 1042 -26.82 92.64 -3.96
CA VAL A 1042 -26.26 92.96 -2.64
C VAL A 1042 -24.75 93.02 -2.73
N PHE A 1043 -24.16 94.13 -2.27
CA PHE A 1043 -22.71 94.31 -2.13
C PHE A 1043 -22.38 94.40 -0.65
N VAL A 1044 -21.45 93.57 -0.18
CA VAL A 1044 -20.93 93.62 1.19
C VAL A 1044 -19.55 94.26 1.11
N VAL A 1045 -19.45 95.54 1.44
CA VAL A 1045 -18.22 96.35 1.46
C VAL A 1045 -18.38 97.53 2.43
N ASP A 1046 -17.31 97.90 3.14
CA ASP A 1046 -17.32 99.08 4.03
C ASP A 1046 -17.33 100.40 3.23
N ASN A 1047 -16.83 100.35 1.99
CA ASN A 1047 -16.57 101.52 1.15
C ASN A 1047 -16.90 101.19 -0.32
N PHE A 1048 -18.04 101.63 -0.84
CA PHE A 1048 -18.37 101.45 -2.25
C PHE A 1048 -17.70 102.55 -3.09
N LYS A 1049 -16.67 102.19 -3.87
CA LYS A 1049 -15.84 103.13 -4.64
C LYS A 1049 -16.06 103.02 -6.15
N ILE A 1050 -16.21 104.15 -6.82
CA ILE A 1050 -16.23 104.23 -8.30
C ILE A 1050 -15.01 105.04 -8.78
N ALA A 1051 -14.36 104.55 -9.83
CA ALA A 1051 -13.26 105.22 -10.52
C ALA A 1051 -13.63 105.52 -11.97
N LYS A 1052 -13.23 106.69 -12.48
CA LYS A 1052 -13.31 106.99 -13.92
C LYS A 1052 -12.09 106.41 -14.62
N ALA A 1053 -12.28 105.74 -15.75
CA ALA A 1053 -11.17 105.27 -16.59
C ALA A 1053 -10.20 106.43 -16.91
N GLY A 1054 -8.91 106.23 -16.60
CA GLY A 1054 -7.86 107.24 -16.77
C GLY A 1054 -7.65 108.22 -15.60
N SER A 1055 -8.33 108.05 -14.45
CA SER A 1055 -8.11 108.89 -13.25
C SER A 1055 -7.42 108.13 -12.11
N SER A 1056 -6.42 108.73 -11.48
CA SER A 1056 -5.54 108.09 -10.48
C SER A 1056 -6.13 108.05 -9.05
N GLY A 1057 -7.45 107.84 -8.92
CA GLY A 1057 -8.13 107.75 -7.62
C GLY A 1057 -9.57 107.28 -7.73
N ALA A 1058 -9.95 106.32 -6.90
CA ALA A 1058 -11.33 105.85 -6.77
C ALA A 1058 -12.04 106.60 -5.64
N THR A 1059 -13.22 107.18 -5.92
CA THR A 1059 -13.96 108.00 -4.95
C THR A 1059 -14.98 107.13 -4.22
N VAL A 1060 -15.07 107.24 -2.89
CA VAL A 1060 -16.15 106.65 -2.08
C VAL A 1060 -17.45 107.37 -2.43
N VAL A 1061 -18.46 106.62 -2.86
CA VAL A 1061 -19.78 107.16 -3.26
C VAL A 1061 -20.76 107.09 -2.09
N PHE A 1062 -20.63 106.05 -1.27
CA PHE A 1062 -21.27 105.92 0.04
C PHE A 1062 -20.44 104.98 0.93
N SER A 1063 -20.51 105.22 2.23
CA SER A 1063 -19.96 104.39 3.31
C SER A 1063 -21.07 104.07 4.32
N ILE A 1064 -20.87 103.03 5.13
CA ILE A 1064 -21.75 102.69 6.25
C ILE A 1064 -20.99 102.97 7.54
N ALA A 1065 -21.59 103.74 8.45
CA ALA A 1065 -21.03 104.03 9.77
C ALA A 1065 -21.35 102.91 10.78
N ASP A 1066 -20.65 102.90 11.92
CA ASP A 1066 -20.77 101.85 12.96
C ASP A 1066 -22.18 101.73 13.58
N ASP A 1067 -23.03 102.76 13.43
CA ASP A 1067 -24.44 102.77 13.84
C ASP A 1067 -25.42 102.29 12.75
N GLY A 1068 -24.92 101.98 11.55
CA GLY A 1068 -25.70 101.59 10.38
C GLY A 1068 -26.16 102.75 9.49
N ALA A 1069 -25.79 104.01 9.79
CA ALA A 1069 -26.12 105.15 8.94
C ALA A 1069 -25.36 105.11 7.60
N VAL A 1070 -26.01 105.58 6.53
CA VAL A 1070 -25.39 105.69 5.20
C VAL A 1070 -24.80 107.08 5.01
N GLU A 1071 -23.48 107.18 5.08
CA GLU A 1071 -22.76 108.42 4.82
C GLU A 1071 -22.52 108.62 3.32
N MET A 1072 -22.73 109.86 2.84
CA MET A 1072 -22.44 110.25 1.45
C MET A 1072 -21.59 111.54 1.43
N PRO A 1073 -20.25 111.43 1.30
CA PRO A 1073 -19.40 112.62 1.21
C PRO A 1073 -19.57 113.34 -0.15
N ASN A 1074 -19.64 114.67 -0.13
CA ASN A 1074 -19.70 115.56 -1.31
C ASN A 1074 -20.99 115.50 -2.17
N VAL A 1075 -22.16 115.20 -1.61
CA VAL A 1075 -23.42 115.24 -2.37
C VAL A 1075 -23.77 116.65 -2.86
N ARG A 1076 -23.93 116.81 -4.19
CA ARG A 1076 -24.48 118.02 -4.82
C ARG A 1076 -25.97 117.85 -5.15
N VAL A 1077 -26.85 118.07 -4.18
CA VAL A 1077 -28.31 118.05 -4.40
C VAL A 1077 -28.74 119.31 -5.15
N LYS A 1078 -29.16 119.18 -6.43
CA LYS A 1078 -29.54 120.33 -7.29
C LYS A 1078 -30.85 121.02 -6.87
N ARG A 1079 -31.74 120.30 -6.17
CA ARG A 1079 -32.91 120.82 -5.43
C ARG A 1079 -33.23 119.85 -4.31
N ILE A 1080 -33.32 120.33 -3.07
CA ILE A 1080 -34.09 119.66 -2.02
C ILE A 1080 -35.55 120.09 -2.21
N ALA A 1081 -36.51 119.17 -2.09
CA ALA A 1081 -37.93 119.50 -2.13
C ALA A 1081 -38.43 119.90 -0.72
N ALA A 1082 -39.44 120.77 -0.65
CA ALA A 1082 -40.02 121.17 0.63
C ALA A 1082 -40.61 119.95 1.35
N GLY A 1083 -40.35 119.83 2.66
CA GLY A 1083 -40.85 118.74 3.50
C GLY A 1083 -40.04 117.43 3.47
N VAL A 1084 -38.81 117.43 2.92
CA VAL A 1084 -37.96 116.21 2.81
C VAL A 1084 -36.81 116.17 3.84
N VAL A 1085 -36.68 117.20 4.68
CA VAL A 1085 -35.76 117.22 5.84
C VAL A 1085 -36.58 117.60 7.06
N ASP A 1086 -36.60 116.74 8.07
CA ASP A 1086 -37.29 117.00 9.34
C ASP A 1086 -36.40 117.83 10.29
N THR A 1087 -37.04 118.53 11.21
CA THR A 1087 -36.43 119.46 12.17
C THR A 1087 -35.37 118.83 13.07
N ASP A 1088 -35.48 117.52 13.37
CA ASP A 1088 -34.52 116.77 14.19
C ASP A 1088 -33.14 116.59 13.50
N GLN A 1089 -33.01 116.89 12.21
CA GLN A 1089 -31.78 116.69 11.42
C GLN A 1089 -30.91 117.95 11.27
N ILE A 1090 -31.22 119.05 11.96
CA ILE A 1090 -30.43 120.31 11.87
C ILE A 1090 -30.00 120.80 13.26
N VAL A 1091 -28.89 120.24 13.77
CA VAL A 1091 -28.34 120.56 15.09
C VAL A 1091 -27.15 121.51 14.99
N GLY A 1092 -27.26 122.70 15.58
CA GLY A 1092 -26.12 123.57 15.98
C GLY A 1092 -25.25 124.19 14.86
N ASN A 1093 -25.24 125.53 14.78
CA ASN A 1093 -24.26 126.32 14.00
C ASN A 1093 -24.22 126.11 12.46
N ALA A 1094 -25.28 125.58 11.84
CA ALA A 1094 -25.33 125.38 10.39
C ALA A 1094 -25.27 126.67 9.53
N VAL A 1095 -25.65 127.84 10.07
CA VAL A 1095 -25.59 129.16 9.41
C VAL A 1095 -25.32 130.24 10.47
N SER A 1096 -24.34 131.16 10.27
CA SER A 1096 -23.76 131.89 11.42
C SER A 1096 -23.01 133.23 11.21
N ASP A 1097 -23.48 134.21 10.40
CA ASP A 1097 -22.89 135.58 10.46
C ASP A 1097 -23.85 136.76 10.09
N THR A 1098 -25.10 136.78 10.57
CA THR A 1098 -25.93 138.01 10.55
C THR A 1098 -26.92 138.02 11.71
N THR A 1099 -26.85 139.03 12.58
CA THR A 1099 -27.79 139.23 13.69
C THR A 1099 -28.79 140.33 13.34
N ALA A 1100 -30.03 139.95 13.04
CA ALA A 1100 -31.16 140.87 12.95
C ALA A 1100 -32.05 140.69 14.19
N GLN A 1101 -32.61 141.78 14.72
CA GLN A 1101 -33.65 141.72 15.74
C GLN A 1101 -34.88 142.53 15.32
N ASP A 1102 -36.04 141.93 15.58
CA ASP A 1102 -37.36 142.50 15.32
C ASP A 1102 -37.86 143.20 16.59
N PHE A 1103 -38.35 144.43 16.44
CA PHE A 1103 -38.87 145.26 17.52
C PHE A 1103 -40.29 145.80 17.22
N THR A 1104 -41.01 145.11 16.33
CA THR A 1104 -42.39 145.41 15.96
C THR A 1104 -43.30 145.47 17.19
N GLY A 1105 -44.07 146.55 17.33
CA GLY A 1105 -44.98 146.78 18.46
C GLY A 1105 -44.39 147.55 19.65
N ALA A 1106 -43.12 147.95 19.64
CA ALA A 1106 -42.57 148.82 20.69
C ALA A 1106 -43.28 150.19 20.75
N SER A 1107 -43.73 150.60 21.95
CA SER A 1107 -44.48 151.86 22.13
C SER A 1107 -44.06 152.63 23.39
N ALA A 1108 -44.02 153.96 23.30
CA ALA A 1108 -43.64 154.87 24.37
C ALA A 1108 -44.59 156.08 24.47
N ASN A 1109 -45.05 156.37 25.69
CA ASN A 1109 -46.01 157.43 25.99
C ASN A 1109 -45.34 158.55 26.80
N GLY A 1110 -45.63 159.82 26.49
CA GLY A 1110 -45.05 160.97 27.19
C GLY A 1110 -45.83 162.27 27.02
N ALA A 1111 -45.42 163.29 27.77
CA ALA A 1111 -45.90 164.65 27.56
C ALA A 1111 -45.31 165.24 26.27
N LEU A 1112 -46.10 166.07 25.56
CA LEU A 1112 -45.67 166.76 24.34
C LEU A 1112 -44.36 167.55 24.59
N GLY A 1113 -43.40 167.39 23.68
CA GLY A 1113 -42.05 167.97 23.75
C GLY A 1113 -41.01 167.18 24.53
N ASN A 1114 -41.40 166.26 25.42
CA ASN A 1114 -40.45 165.44 26.18
C ASN A 1114 -39.96 164.23 25.39
N PHE A 1115 -38.65 163.93 25.48
CA PHE A 1115 -38.07 162.71 24.91
C PHE A 1115 -38.34 161.51 25.79
N VAL A 1116 -38.99 160.49 25.23
CA VAL A 1116 -39.24 159.17 25.83
C VAL A 1116 -38.44 158.09 25.11
N ASN A 1117 -38.10 157.02 25.81
CA ASN A 1117 -37.33 155.91 25.26
C ASN A 1117 -38.24 154.93 24.53
N ILE A 1118 -37.93 154.62 23.27
CA ILE A 1118 -38.73 153.76 22.39
C ILE A 1118 -38.21 152.31 22.45
N THR A 1119 -36.89 152.12 22.33
CA THR A 1119 -36.24 150.81 22.44
C THR A 1119 -34.74 150.95 22.76
N THR A 1120 -34.12 149.86 23.21
CA THR A 1120 -32.69 149.76 23.52
C THR A 1120 -32.11 148.48 22.93
N PHE A 1121 -30.93 148.55 22.32
CA PHE A 1121 -30.26 147.40 21.72
C PHE A 1121 -28.75 147.44 21.98
N ASP A 1122 -28.12 146.27 22.07
CA ASP A 1122 -26.69 146.11 22.33
C ASP A 1122 -25.92 145.77 21.05
N VAL A 1123 -24.81 146.48 20.81
CA VAL A 1123 -23.88 146.17 19.70
C VAL A 1123 -22.49 145.89 20.26
N LYS A 1124 -21.92 144.73 19.91
CA LYS A 1124 -20.58 144.33 20.35
C LYS A 1124 -19.54 144.66 19.28
N THR A 1125 -18.66 145.61 19.57
CA THR A 1125 -17.44 145.85 18.76
C THR A 1125 -16.36 144.85 19.16
N THR A 1126 -15.54 144.44 18.20
CA THR A 1126 -14.45 143.47 18.39
C THR A 1126 -13.06 144.08 18.32
N LYS A 1127 -12.93 145.24 17.66
CA LYS A 1127 -11.71 146.05 17.57
C LYS A 1127 -12.02 147.52 17.89
N PRO A 1128 -11.06 148.32 18.39
CA PRO A 1128 -11.24 149.76 18.63
C PRO A 1128 -11.49 150.59 17.36
N THR A 1129 -11.43 149.99 16.17
CA THR A 1129 -11.62 150.62 14.86
C THR A 1129 -12.92 150.22 14.18
N ASP A 1130 -13.69 149.29 14.75
CA ASP A 1130 -14.95 148.82 14.19
C ASP A 1130 -15.98 149.97 14.21
N ARG A 1131 -16.56 150.29 13.04
CA ARG A 1131 -17.64 151.30 12.95
C ARG A 1131 -18.99 150.62 12.95
N VAL A 1132 -19.95 151.18 13.68
CA VAL A 1132 -21.31 150.62 13.77
C VAL A 1132 -22.22 151.35 12.80
N LEU A 1133 -22.55 150.72 11.66
CA LEU A 1133 -23.59 151.24 10.77
C LEU A 1133 -24.97 150.82 11.31
N LEU A 1134 -25.65 151.76 11.93
CA LEU A 1134 -27.02 151.63 12.41
C LEU A 1134 -28.01 152.02 11.31
N MET A 1135 -28.94 151.13 10.98
CA MET A 1135 -30.01 151.39 10.01
C MET A 1135 -31.36 150.98 10.59
N VAL A 1136 -32.26 151.96 10.77
CA VAL A 1136 -33.61 151.75 11.33
C VAL A 1136 -34.61 151.75 10.18
N SER A 1137 -34.87 150.56 9.62
CA SER A 1137 -35.86 150.38 8.56
C SER A 1137 -37.25 150.16 9.17
N SER A 1138 -37.76 151.17 9.88
CA SER A 1138 -39.01 151.10 10.64
C SER A 1138 -40.00 152.20 10.28
N VAL A 1139 -41.28 151.86 10.14
CA VAL A 1139 -42.37 152.86 10.09
C VAL A 1139 -42.73 153.25 11.52
N LEU A 1140 -42.55 154.54 11.85
CA LEU A 1140 -42.86 155.11 13.16
C LEU A 1140 -44.17 155.88 13.09
N ASN A 1141 -45.09 155.61 14.02
CA ASN A 1141 -46.30 156.40 14.21
C ASN A 1141 -46.15 157.31 15.43
N ALA A 1142 -46.51 158.58 15.32
CA ALA A 1142 -46.49 159.53 16.43
C ALA A 1142 -47.81 160.30 16.51
N ASN A 1143 -48.65 159.90 17.46
CA ASN A 1143 -49.96 160.49 17.72
C ASN A 1143 -49.86 161.53 18.85
N ALA A 1144 -50.62 162.62 18.73
CA ALA A 1144 -50.71 163.68 19.74
C ALA A 1144 -52.18 163.92 20.08
N GLU A 1145 -52.51 163.88 21.37
CA GLU A 1145 -53.88 164.08 21.83
C GLU A 1145 -54.13 165.54 22.24
N ALA A 1146 -55.34 166.02 21.97
CA ALA A 1146 -55.78 167.38 22.29
C ALA A 1146 -57.17 167.35 22.94
N THR A 1147 -57.32 168.07 24.04
CA THR A 1147 -58.55 168.09 24.85
C THR A 1147 -59.75 168.70 24.11
N SER A 1148 -59.49 169.58 23.15
CA SER A 1148 -60.53 170.19 22.31
C SER A 1148 -59.95 170.71 21.00
N GLY A 1149 -60.61 170.38 19.88
CA GLY A 1149 -60.24 170.84 18.53
C GLY A 1149 -59.23 169.92 17.83
N THR A 1150 -59.31 169.87 16.50
CA THR A 1150 -58.51 168.97 15.65
C THR A 1150 -57.03 169.35 15.66
N VAL A 1151 -56.15 168.36 15.84
CA VAL A 1151 -54.71 168.52 15.63
C VAL A 1151 -54.44 168.55 14.12
N THR A 1152 -53.86 169.64 13.62
CA THR A 1152 -53.63 169.85 12.18
C THR A 1152 -52.33 169.22 11.67
N SER A 1153 -51.26 169.26 12.45
CA SER A 1153 -49.98 168.60 12.13
C SER A 1153 -49.28 168.09 13.38
N THR A 1154 -48.71 166.88 13.33
CA THR A 1154 -47.72 166.38 14.29
C THR A 1154 -46.29 166.46 13.73
N ARG A 1155 -45.31 166.60 14.63
CA ARG A 1155 -43.88 166.51 14.35
C ARG A 1155 -43.22 165.50 15.29
N LEU A 1156 -42.51 164.54 14.72
CA LEU A 1156 -41.67 163.58 15.45
C LEU A 1156 -40.20 164.03 15.41
N ASN A 1157 -39.57 164.09 16.57
CA ASN A 1157 -38.15 164.38 16.75
C ASN A 1157 -37.48 163.14 17.34
N LEU A 1158 -36.33 162.71 16.81
CA LEU A 1158 -35.64 161.48 17.21
C LEU A 1158 -34.17 161.75 17.59
N ARG A 1159 -33.65 160.98 18.53
CA ARG A 1159 -32.22 160.95 18.90
C ARG A 1159 -31.80 159.54 19.30
N LEU A 1160 -30.53 159.19 19.04
CA LEU A 1160 -29.88 158.04 19.65
C LEU A 1160 -29.06 158.52 20.86
N ILE A 1161 -29.00 157.70 21.91
CA ILE A 1161 -28.07 157.89 23.03
C ILE A 1161 -27.26 156.61 23.20
N ARG A 1162 -25.94 156.70 23.08
CA ARG A 1162 -25.03 155.57 23.36
C ARG A 1162 -24.76 155.48 24.88
N SER A 1163 -24.45 154.29 25.37
CA SER A 1163 -24.27 153.99 26.81
C SER A 1163 -23.16 154.79 27.52
N ASP A 1164 -22.27 155.45 26.78
CA ASP A 1164 -21.28 156.41 27.29
C ASP A 1164 -21.82 157.83 27.51
N GLY A 1165 -23.12 158.07 27.23
CA GLY A 1165 -23.78 159.36 27.32
C GLY A 1165 -23.77 160.19 26.02
N THR A 1166 -23.15 159.69 24.94
CA THR A 1166 -23.08 160.41 23.66
C THR A 1166 -24.46 160.49 23.01
N VAL A 1167 -24.98 161.73 22.85
CA VAL A 1167 -26.28 161.99 22.21
C VAL A 1167 -26.09 162.23 20.70
N ILE A 1168 -26.25 161.17 19.93
CA ILE A 1168 -26.13 161.18 18.46
C ILE A 1168 -27.42 161.79 17.88
N ARG A 1169 -27.31 162.99 17.32
CA ARG A 1169 -28.40 163.71 16.64
C ARG A 1169 -28.19 163.65 15.13
N ASN A 1170 -29.19 163.15 14.39
CA ASN A 1170 -29.20 163.32 12.93
C ASN A 1170 -29.50 164.81 12.61
N PRO A 1171 -28.72 165.49 11.74
CA PRO A 1171 -28.96 166.89 11.39
C PRO A 1171 -30.34 167.18 10.75
N TYR A 1172 -31.05 166.18 10.22
CA TYR A 1172 -32.39 166.35 9.64
C TYR A 1172 -33.51 166.23 10.68
N THR A 1173 -33.74 167.29 11.46
CA THR A 1173 -34.87 167.37 12.43
C THR A 1173 -36.17 167.86 11.74
N ALA A 1174 -36.62 167.15 10.70
CA ALA A 1174 -37.87 167.46 9.99
C ALA A 1174 -38.43 166.23 9.24
N LEU A 1175 -39.10 165.33 9.96
CA LEU A 1175 -39.96 164.32 9.33
C LEU A 1175 -41.32 164.96 8.98
N SER A 1176 -41.85 164.62 7.80
CA SER A 1176 -42.92 165.36 7.13
C SER A 1176 -44.24 165.44 7.91
N GLU A 1177 -44.89 166.62 7.89
CA GLU A 1177 -46.22 166.80 8.44
C GLU A 1177 -47.24 165.91 7.70
N SER A 1178 -47.67 164.81 8.33
CA SER A 1178 -48.73 163.93 7.84
C SER A 1178 -49.98 164.06 8.71
N SER A 1179 -51.15 164.08 8.08
CA SER A 1179 -52.45 164.09 8.78
C SER A 1179 -52.82 162.73 9.39
N SER A 1180 -51.94 161.74 9.27
CA SER A 1180 -52.14 160.33 9.67
C SER A 1180 -51.11 159.81 10.67
N GLY A 1181 -50.26 160.67 11.24
CA GLY A 1181 -49.30 160.34 12.32
C GLY A 1181 -48.11 159.45 11.92
N ALA A 1182 -48.17 158.74 10.80
CA ALA A 1182 -47.13 157.86 10.32
C ALA A 1182 -45.98 158.60 9.61
N TYR A 1183 -44.75 158.13 9.85
CA TYR A 1183 -43.49 158.57 9.27
C TYR A 1183 -42.71 157.38 8.70
N GLY A 1184 -42.08 157.57 7.53
CA GLY A 1184 -41.29 156.54 6.86
C GLY A 1184 -39.96 156.18 7.55
N PRO A 1185 -39.18 155.24 7.00
CA PRO A 1185 -37.95 154.73 7.60
C PRO A 1185 -36.90 155.83 7.85
N VAL A 1186 -36.26 155.79 9.01
CA VAL A 1186 -35.36 156.86 9.49
C VAL A 1186 -33.96 156.30 9.75
N THR A 1187 -33.04 156.50 8.81
CA THR A 1187 -31.63 156.15 9.02
C THR A 1187 -31.00 157.09 10.05
N LEU A 1188 -30.50 156.54 11.15
CA LEU A 1188 -29.78 157.25 12.20
C LEU A 1188 -28.38 156.63 12.33
N ILE A 1189 -27.37 157.24 11.73
CA ILE A 1189 -26.02 156.69 11.64
C ILE A 1189 -25.17 157.18 12.82
N ASP A 1190 -24.54 156.27 13.56
CA ASP A 1190 -23.40 156.61 14.43
C ASP A 1190 -22.16 156.78 13.54
N THR A 1191 -21.69 158.01 13.36
CA THR A 1191 -20.47 158.31 12.59
C THR A 1191 -19.20 158.29 13.44
N ASP A 1192 -19.36 158.32 14.77
CA ASP A 1192 -18.25 158.28 15.72
C ASP A 1192 -17.80 156.85 15.99
N VAL A 1193 -16.53 156.69 16.38
CA VAL A 1193 -15.98 155.39 16.73
C VAL A 1193 -16.16 155.18 18.24
N PRO A 1194 -16.83 154.12 18.71
CA PRO A 1194 -16.89 153.80 20.13
C PRO A 1194 -15.47 153.56 20.67
N GLY A 1195 -15.08 154.27 21.73
CA GLY A 1195 -13.67 154.49 22.14
C GLY A 1195 -12.90 153.29 22.69
N GLY A 1196 -13.34 152.05 22.42
CA GLY A 1196 -12.73 150.82 22.90
C GLY A 1196 -13.52 149.57 22.47
N VAL A 1197 -12.93 148.40 22.66
CA VAL A 1197 -13.61 147.10 22.45
C VAL A 1197 -14.64 146.90 23.57
N GLY A 1198 -15.90 146.64 23.21
CA GLY A 1198 -16.95 146.47 24.22
C GLY A 1198 -18.32 146.15 23.62
N THR A 1199 -19.30 145.98 24.50
CA THR A 1199 -20.72 145.95 24.12
C THR A 1199 -21.31 147.31 24.48
N TYR A 1200 -21.82 148.02 23.48
CA TYR A 1200 -22.38 149.35 23.64
C TYR A 1200 -23.90 149.27 23.45
N THR A 1201 -24.64 149.63 24.50
CA THR A 1201 -26.08 149.80 24.41
C THR A 1201 -26.38 151.13 23.73
N TYR A 1202 -27.31 151.12 22.78
CA TYR A 1202 -27.85 152.30 22.13
C TYR A 1202 -29.34 152.41 22.45
N GLN A 1203 -29.78 153.60 22.82
CA GLN A 1203 -31.18 153.91 23.15
C GLN A 1203 -31.78 154.81 22.06
N LEU A 1204 -32.87 154.37 21.44
CA LEU A 1204 -33.64 155.20 20.52
C LEU A 1204 -34.71 155.96 21.29
N GLN A 1205 -34.61 157.29 21.33
CA GLN A 1205 -35.56 158.15 22.02
C GLN A 1205 -36.26 159.10 21.05
N GLY A 1206 -37.55 159.37 21.30
CA GLY A 1206 -38.35 160.28 20.49
C GLY A 1206 -39.20 161.24 21.32
N SER A 1207 -39.50 162.40 20.75
CA SER A 1207 -40.46 163.37 21.30
C SER A 1207 -41.41 163.88 20.21
N VAL A 1208 -42.68 164.07 20.57
CA VAL A 1208 -43.71 164.58 19.66
C VAL A 1208 -44.04 166.02 20.01
N SER A 1209 -44.12 166.88 19.01
CA SER A 1209 -44.72 168.21 19.10
C SER A 1209 -45.88 168.35 18.12
N LYS A 1210 -46.78 169.31 18.36
CA LYS A 1210 -47.97 169.55 17.52
C LYS A 1210 -48.07 171.01 17.09
N THR A 1211 -48.70 171.23 15.94
CA THR A 1211 -49.15 172.56 15.49
C THR A 1211 -50.68 172.53 15.38
N GLY A 1212 -51.36 173.38 16.15
CA GLY A 1212 -52.83 173.43 16.25
C GLY A 1212 -53.42 172.67 17.45
N GLY A 1213 -54.63 173.06 17.86
CA GLY A 1213 -55.38 172.49 19.00
C GLY A 1213 -54.84 172.93 20.37
N SER A 1214 -55.68 173.61 21.17
CA SER A 1214 -55.36 173.99 22.55
C SER A 1214 -55.44 172.80 23.53
N GLY A 1215 -54.84 172.98 24.72
CA GLY A 1215 -54.75 171.93 25.74
C GLY A 1215 -53.61 170.93 25.50
N THR A 1216 -53.09 170.38 26.60
CA THR A 1216 -51.96 169.44 26.65
C THR A 1216 -52.41 168.20 27.40
N GLN A 1217 -52.45 167.03 26.74
CA GLN A 1217 -52.78 165.76 27.40
C GLN A 1217 -51.76 164.64 27.16
N GLY A 1218 -51.22 164.48 25.95
CA GLY A 1218 -50.14 163.51 25.75
C GLY A 1218 -49.72 163.31 24.30
N ALA A 1219 -48.73 162.42 24.14
CA ALA A 1219 -48.35 161.84 22.88
C ALA A 1219 -47.86 160.39 23.04
N THR A 1220 -48.09 159.60 22.00
CA THR A 1220 -47.71 158.18 21.89
C THR A 1220 -46.87 157.99 20.64
N ILE A 1221 -45.72 157.35 20.78
CA ILE A 1221 -44.85 156.94 19.68
C ILE A 1221 -44.85 155.41 19.63
N SER A 1222 -45.09 154.81 18.46
CA SER A 1222 -45.12 153.35 18.30
C SER A 1222 -44.49 152.89 16.98
N VAL A 1223 -43.72 151.80 17.04
CA VAL A 1223 -43.18 151.10 15.87
C VAL A 1223 -44.27 150.22 15.27
N ILE A 1224 -44.69 150.51 14.03
CA ILE A 1224 -45.73 149.72 13.33
C ILE A 1224 -45.14 148.40 12.79
N ASP A 1225 -43.98 148.52 12.14
CA ASP A 1225 -43.22 147.45 11.49
C ASP A 1225 -41.78 147.95 11.41
N GLY A 1226 -40.79 147.14 11.81
CA GLY A 1226 -39.41 147.61 11.89
C GLY A 1226 -38.39 146.63 12.43
N THR A 1227 -37.54 146.12 11.53
CA THR A 1227 -36.29 145.45 11.87
C THR A 1227 -35.19 146.47 12.16
N PHE A 1228 -34.46 146.29 13.27
CA PHE A 1228 -33.23 147.06 13.50
C PHE A 1228 -32.03 146.30 12.94
N VAL A 1229 -31.27 146.92 12.03
CA VAL A 1229 -30.06 146.33 11.46
C VAL A 1229 -28.84 147.12 11.95
N ALA A 1230 -28.04 146.49 12.82
CA ALA A 1230 -26.78 147.02 13.31
C ALA A 1230 -25.61 146.27 12.63
N THR A 1231 -25.15 146.80 11.49
CA THR A 1231 -24.03 146.21 10.75
C THR A 1231 -22.71 146.72 11.32
N VAL A 1232 -21.95 145.86 11.98
CA VAL A 1232 -20.56 146.16 12.37
C VAL A 1232 -19.69 146.17 11.12
N LEU A 1233 -19.38 147.37 10.62
CA LEU A 1233 -18.41 147.59 9.55
C LEU A 1233 -17.00 147.39 10.10
N LYS A 1234 -16.60 146.12 10.16
CA LYS A 1234 -15.22 145.67 10.35
C LYS A 1234 -14.35 146.36 9.30
N ARG A 1235 -13.27 147.02 9.74
CA ARG A 1235 -12.28 147.68 8.88
C ARG A 1235 -10.94 146.94 8.89
#